data_AF-A0A7Y2N4F1-F1
#
_entry.id   AF-A0A7Y2N4F1-F1
#
_cell.length_a   1.000
_cell.length_b   1.000
_cell.length_c   1.000
_cell.angle_alpha   90.00
_cell.angle_beta   90.00
_cell.angle_gamma   90.00
#
_symmetry.space_group_name_H-M   'P 1'
#
loop_
_entity.id
_entity.type
_entity.pdbx_description
1 polymer ?
#
loop_
_entity_poly.entity_id
_entity_poly.type
_entity_poly.pdbx_seq_one_letter_code
_entity_poly.pdbx_strand_id
1 'polypeptide(L)'
;MTMRNAFGLVALLAGFTLSACGGGAETVENLAGTGSNGGGNSSTKAPYTGPAPLNEDVQSFRLEFWEQARGTDRCGSCHTPEGGQTPYFVRWDDVNLAYDEAVLKIDRDQPANSEFVAKVRTPPPLGHNCWVENPGTCATIMTSWIEKWTGFEGGGGRQIQLEAPIDKDPGASKTFPVDTTLFEAHLWRNDRLLQYCSGCHSSEAGTPQQPYFADPNVNVAYEAVKPRIDLDTPGNSRLVIRVRDEFHNCWNNDCAGSGAEMLSWVTAFASGIDPTEVDPALITSKALTLAEGSLASGGNRYENDQVALWEFKSGTGTVAYDTSGIDPAVDLNFSGDVSWFGGWGITIGNDAALGPGKAQAATGTSRKLYDILSESGEFSIEAWVIPANVTQTMSRIVSYSMGQGSRNFTLQQTMYNYDFLLRTNAVDVNGDPATTLNGDPQLSTPDALEALQATLQHVVATYDPVNGRRIYVNGSLVTDTDPVPGGTFSSWQNNMAFILGNEASSDSVWEGTFRQVAIHRRALTQEQVTQNLDAGVGERFFLLFNISERIGLPAGSRSAYILFEAAQFDTYAYLFDRPHFITLDGSEPQPVVLEGLRIGMNGREAPVGQSYANLEQTLDLATATLDELGQPLSMLGAVLPLELGPDTDEFFLTFDNLDGIVFNREQDPMLEQADFIASAEERRPDIGVRTFDEIDATYAAITGINRVTFQRGIEFPVEETFQELRQSLPAVEDIEAFVSSHQVAIAQLAIQYCDAAVETNTMWPGFDFDAAPGVAFSAANRESFVEPLIERAVGHSSTSAPIGSQPAYTEVYAELASFVADGSGRPENLIDRLLSVGASDTRGMAKGVCAAVLGSATTLVQ
;
A
#
# COMPACT_ATOMS: atom_id res chain seq x y z
N MET A 1 32.09 -63.67 -18.71
CA MET A 1 32.06 -65.01 -18.09
C MET A 1 31.70 -64.81 -16.63
N THR A 2 30.56 -65.38 -16.26
CA THR A 2 29.94 -65.45 -14.94
C THR A 2 30.86 -66.03 -13.87
N MET A 3 30.67 -65.62 -12.60
CA MET A 3 30.45 -66.49 -11.42
C MET A 3 30.41 -65.59 -10.17
N ARG A 4 29.26 -65.41 -9.50
CA ARG A 4 28.53 -66.30 -8.55
C ARG A 4 28.82 -65.85 -7.11
N ASN A 5 27.80 -65.35 -6.40
CA ASN A 5 27.00 -66.06 -5.37
C ASN A 5 27.83 -66.33 -4.09
N ALA A 6 27.39 -66.09 -2.85
CA ALA A 6 26.05 -66.26 -2.32
C ALA A 6 25.97 -65.90 -0.81
N PHE A 7 24.72 -65.74 -0.34
CA PHE A 7 24.17 -66.10 0.98
C PHE A 7 24.54 -65.32 2.25
N GLY A 8 23.49 -64.90 2.97
CA GLY A 8 23.53 -64.67 4.42
C GLY A 8 22.42 -63.76 4.93
N LEU A 9 21.29 -64.35 5.31
CA LEU A 9 20.05 -63.70 5.78
C LEU A 9 20.07 -63.53 7.32
N VAL A 10 19.34 -62.51 7.82
CA VAL A 10 18.61 -62.42 9.12
C VAL A 10 19.21 -61.61 10.30
N ALA A 11 18.38 -60.63 10.72
CA ALA A 11 18.03 -60.15 12.08
C ALA A 11 18.71 -58.92 12.72
N LEU A 12 17.87 -57.87 12.80
CA LEU A 12 17.43 -57.10 13.97
C LEU A 12 18.42 -56.26 14.81
N LEU A 13 18.02 -54.98 14.88
CA LEU A 13 17.97 -54.06 16.03
C LEU A 13 19.23 -53.31 16.53
N ALA A 14 18.96 -52.02 16.77
CA ALA A 14 19.43 -51.16 17.85
C ALA A 14 20.67 -50.27 17.62
N GLY A 15 20.41 -48.96 17.71
CA GLY A 15 21.18 -48.03 18.54
C GLY A 15 22.41 -47.40 17.91
N PHE A 16 22.26 -46.20 17.36
CA PHE A 16 23.37 -45.26 17.26
C PHE A 16 23.27 -44.22 18.38
N THR A 17 24.13 -44.40 19.37
CA THR A 17 24.49 -43.40 20.37
C THR A 17 25.53 -42.44 19.79
N LEU A 18 25.28 -41.14 19.97
CA LEU A 18 26.25 -40.07 19.83
C LEU A 18 27.32 -40.12 20.94
N SER A 19 28.59 -39.91 20.60
CA SER A 19 29.43 -38.83 21.14
C SER A 19 30.92 -38.95 20.72
N ALA A 20 31.46 -37.80 20.28
CA ALA A 20 32.82 -37.24 20.49
C ALA A 20 34.07 -38.03 20.00
N CYS A 21 35.16 -37.48 19.46
CA CYS A 21 35.81 -36.16 19.33
C CYS A 21 36.51 -36.15 17.93
N GLY A 22 36.90 -35.07 17.25
CA GLY A 22 37.43 -33.77 17.66
C GLY A 22 38.68 -33.50 16.79
N GLY A 23 38.68 -32.40 16.04
CA GLY A 23 39.80 -31.95 15.21
C GLY A 23 39.55 -30.52 14.75
N GLY A 24 40.14 -29.57 15.48
CA GLY A 24 39.85 -28.15 15.39
C GLY A 24 40.25 -27.50 14.06
N ALA A 25 39.36 -26.63 13.59
CA ALA A 25 39.71 -25.55 12.69
C ALA A 25 40.11 -24.33 13.55
N GLU A 26 41.10 -23.59 13.07
CA GLU A 26 41.62 -22.38 13.71
C GLU A 26 40.48 -21.39 14.01
N THR A 27 40.46 -20.92 15.26
CA THR A 27 39.64 -19.80 15.68
C THR A 27 39.95 -18.61 14.78
N VAL A 28 38.99 -18.24 13.95
CA VAL A 28 38.99 -16.94 13.27
C VAL A 28 39.11 -15.89 14.37
N GLU A 29 40.12 -15.04 14.32
CA GLU A 29 40.24 -13.91 15.24
C GLU A 29 38.94 -13.10 15.17
N ASN A 30 38.24 -13.04 16.31
CA ASN A 30 37.19 -12.07 16.52
C ASN A 30 37.75 -10.68 16.22
N LEU A 31 37.07 -9.96 15.33
CA LEU A 31 37.28 -8.56 14.99
C LEU A 31 37.87 -7.79 16.18
N ALA A 32 39.15 -7.44 16.08
CA ALA A 32 39.76 -6.47 16.95
C ALA A 32 38.94 -5.17 16.82
N GLY A 33 38.45 -4.68 17.96
CA GLY A 33 37.55 -3.52 18.01
C GLY A 33 38.05 -2.38 17.13
N THR A 34 37.22 -1.95 16.18
CA THR A 34 37.42 -0.75 15.38
C THR A 34 37.09 0.49 16.22
N GLY A 35 37.89 0.71 17.25
CA GLY A 35 38.09 2.04 17.80
C GLY A 35 39.12 2.77 16.94
N SER A 36 38.67 3.79 16.18
CA SER A 36 39.36 5.07 15.92
C SER A 36 39.25 5.62 14.49
N ASN A 37 38.57 6.77 14.44
CA ASN A 37 38.76 7.96 13.57
C ASN A 37 38.13 8.03 12.17
N GLY A 38 37.01 8.78 12.09
CA GLY A 38 36.70 9.54 10.88
C GLY A 38 35.29 10.11 10.69
N GLY A 39 34.76 10.92 11.64
CA GLY A 39 33.81 12.00 11.32
C GLY A 39 32.36 11.84 11.77
N GLY A 40 32.00 12.46 12.91
CA GLY A 40 30.63 12.92 13.21
C GLY A 40 29.92 12.23 14.38
N ASN A 41 30.26 12.63 15.60
CA ASN A 41 29.52 12.46 16.86
C ASN A 41 29.35 11.04 17.46
N SER A 42 30.41 10.24 17.49
CA SER A 42 30.46 9.06 18.38
C SER A 42 31.06 9.48 19.73
N SER A 43 30.33 9.21 20.81
CA SER A 43 30.81 9.40 22.16
C SER A 43 32.11 8.66 22.45
N THR A 44 32.94 9.25 23.30
CA THR A 44 34.11 8.56 23.83
C THR A 44 33.64 7.40 24.71
N LYS A 45 33.83 6.17 24.24
CA LYS A 45 33.71 4.95 25.06
C LYS A 45 35.05 4.70 25.75
N ALA A 46 35.06 4.55 27.07
CA ALA A 46 36.27 4.15 27.79
C ALA A 46 36.75 2.77 27.28
N PRO A 47 38.06 2.52 27.12
CA PRO A 47 38.53 1.18 26.75
C PRO A 47 38.13 0.16 27.82
N TYR A 48 37.67 -1.02 27.40
CA TYR A 48 37.37 -2.10 28.33
C TYR A 48 38.68 -2.62 28.95
N THR A 49 38.77 -2.67 30.27
CA THR A 49 40.00 -3.11 30.99
C THR A 49 39.76 -4.31 31.90
N GLY A 50 38.54 -4.83 31.93
CA GLY A 50 38.12 -5.91 32.81
C GLY A 50 38.44 -7.33 32.33
N PRO A 51 38.09 -8.35 33.14
CA PRO A 51 38.23 -9.75 32.76
C PRO A 51 37.37 -10.14 31.55
N ALA A 52 37.67 -11.29 30.92
CA ALA A 52 36.82 -11.81 29.85
C ALA A 52 35.40 -12.17 30.38
N PRO A 53 34.38 -12.19 29.51
CA PRO A 53 33.05 -12.70 29.87
C PRO A 53 33.10 -14.13 30.40
N LEU A 54 32.35 -14.40 31.49
CA LEU A 54 32.35 -15.68 32.18
C LEU A 54 31.68 -16.82 31.39
N ASN A 55 30.71 -16.49 30.54
CA ASN A 55 29.95 -17.45 29.73
C ASN A 55 29.37 -16.77 28.47
N GLU A 56 28.68 -17.55 27.63
CA GLU A 56 28.08 -17.09 26.38
C GLU A 56 27.02 -16.00 26.58
N ASP A 57 26.22 -16.06 27.64
CA ASP A 57 25.19 -15.05 27.93
C ASP A 57 25.82 -13.70 28.31
N VAL A 58 26.88 -13.70 29.12
CA VAL A 58 27.64 -12.48 29.43
C VAL A 58 28.35 -11.94 28.17
N GLN A 59 28.81 -12.82 27.28
CA GLN A 59 29.39 -12.41 26.01
C GLN A 59 28.31 -11.79 25.09
N SER A 60 27.10 -12.34 25.06
CA SER A 60 25.95 -11.78 24.33
C SER A 60 25.57 -10.40 24.89
N PHE A 61 25.38 -10.30 26.22
CA PHE A 61 25.16 -9.02 26.91
C PHE A 61 26.20 -7.97 26.54
N ARG A 62 27.48 -8.37 26.56
CA ARG A 62 28.59 -7.50 26.23
C ARG A 62 28.44 -6.90 24.83
N LEU A 63 28.15 -7.74 23.84
CA LEU A 63 28.08 -7.35 22.43
C LEU A 63 26.82 -6.55 22.11
N GLU A 64 25.67 -7.01 22.60
CA GLU A 64 24.37 -6.53 22.13
C GLU A 64 23.81 -5.38 22.98
N PHE A 65 24.06 -5.36 24.29
CA PHE A 65 23.53 -4.32 25.19
C PHE A 65 24.63 -3.39 25.70
N TRP A 66 25.65 -3.94 26.35
CA TRP A 66 26.63 -3.16 27.10
C TRP A 66 27.49 -2.28 26.19
N GLU A 67 27.97 -2.80 25.05
CA GLU A 67 28.79 -2.02 24.12
C GLU A 67 28.00 -0.83 23.56
N GLN A 68 26.67 -0.98 23.40
CA GLN A 68 25.79 0.07 22.88
C GLN A 68 25.46 1.13 23.95
N ALA A 69 25.20 0.70 25.18
CA ALA A 69 24.76 1.59 26.26
C ALA A 69 25.90 2.36 26.97
N ARG A 70 27.14 1.86 26.94
CA ARG A 70 28.29 2.40 27.72
C ARG A 70 28.89 3.70 27.19
N GLY A 71 28.37 4.25 26.09
CA GLY A 71 28.77 5.56 25.59
C GLY A 71 28.54 6.66 26.62
N THR A 72 29.42 7.66 26.63
CA THR A 72 29.29 8.84 27.53
C THR A 72 28.17 9.79 27.11
N ASP A 73 27.69 9.69 25.88
CA ASP A 73 26.45 10.30 25.37
C ASP A 73 25.18 9.55 25.79
N ARG A 74 25.32 8.39 26.42
CA ARG A 74 24.23 7.52 26.87
C ARG A 74 24.37 7.23 28.36
N CYS A 75 24.19 5.96 28.76
CA CYS A 75 24.16 5.52 30.15
C CYS A 75 25.52 5.60 30.83
N GLY A 76 26.63 5.54 30.07
CA GLY A 76 28.00 5.48 30.59
C GLY A 76 28.46 6.72 31.36
N SER A 77 27.80 7.86 31.16
CA SER A 77 28.07 9.09 31.93
C SER A 77 27.63 8.99 33.41
N CYS A 78 26.65 8.13 33.72
CA CYS A 78 26.01 8.05 35.03
C CYS A 78 26.16 6.65 35.66
N HIS A 79 25.94 5.60 34.89
CA HIS A 79 25.80 4.22 35.37
C HIS A 79 27.13 3.44 35.40
N THR A 80 28.17 4.14 35.81
CA THR A 80 29.53 3.63 36.06
C THR A 80 29.96 3.99 37.48
N PRO A 81 30.96 3.30 38.07
CA PRO A 81 31.49 3.68 39.37
C PRO A 81 31.94 5.15 39.45
N GLU A 82 32.45 5.70 38.34
CA GLU A 82 32.85 7.10 38.22
C GLU A 82 31.65 8.05 38.04
N GLY A 83 30.61 7.62 37.32
CA GLY A 83 29.36 8.37 37.15
C GLY A 83 28.49 8.43 38.41
N GLY A 84 28.63 7.44 39.31
CA GLY A 84 28.10 7.47 40.67
C GLY A 84 26.59 7.21 40.81
N GLN A 85 25.89 6.81 39.73
CA GLN A 85 24.46 6.46 39.78
C GLN A 85 24.26 4.95 39.64
N THR A 86 23.76 4.31 40.70
CA THR A 86 23.39 2.89 40.69
C THR A 86 22.07 2.66 39.94
N PRO A 87 21.88 1.51 39.25
CA PRO A 87 22.80 0.37 39.13
C PRO A 87 23.98 0.63 38.17
N TYR A 88 25.12 -0.04 38.37
CA TYR A 88 26.35 0.14 37.57
C TYR A 88 26.44 -0.83 36.38
N PHE A 89 25.36 -0.92 35.61
CA PHE A 89 25.17 -1.91 34.55
C PHE A 89 25.96 -1.62 33.26
N VAL A 90 26.64 -0.49 33.15
CA VAL A 90 27.56 -0.15 32.02
C VAL A 90 28.97 0.18 32.49
N ARG A 91 29.37 -0.32 33.67
CA ARG A 91 30.74 -0.20 34.17
C ARG A 91 31.76 -0.77 33.19
N TRP A 92 32.92 -0.12 33.07
CA TRP A 92 33.96 -0.44 32.07
C TRP A 92 35.12 -1.29 32.60
N ASP A 93 35.17 -1.50 33.91
CA ASP A 93 36.22 -2.22 34.63
C ASP A 93 35.91 -3.71 34.83
N ASP A 94 34.64 -4.14 34.78
CA ASP A 94 34.25 -5.56 34.80
C ASP A 94 32.85 -5.79 34.21
N VAL A 95 32.78 -6.43 33.03
CA VAL A 95 31.52 -6.72 32.33
C VAL A 95 30.67 -7.76 33.05
N ASN A 96 31.28 -8.65 33.85
CA ASN A 96 30.52 -9.66 34.59
C ASN A 96 29.72 -9.03 35.72
N LEU A 97 30.33 -8.06 36.42
CA LEU A 97 29.62 -7.27 37.44
C LEU A 97 28.59 -6.33 36.81
N ALA A 98 28.82 -5.87 35.58
CA ALA A 98 27.84 -5.09 34.81
C ALA A 98 26.61 -5.95 34.48
N TYR A 99 26.84 -7.19 34.05
CA TYR A 99 25.82 -8.19 33.75
C TYR A 99 24.97 -8.52 34.98
N ASP A 100 25.60 -8.75 36.14
CA ASP A 100 24.90 -9.09 37.38
C ASP A 100 23.87 -8.01 37.79
N GLU A 101 24.16 -6.74 37.51
CA GLU A 101 23.23 -5.62 37.72
C GLU A 101 22.14 -5.56 36.64
N ALA A 102 22.50 -5.81 35.37
CA ALA A 102 21.60 -5.71 34.24
C ALA A 102 20.53 -6.81 34.22
N VAL A 103 20.92 -8.06 34.50
CA VAL A 103 20.04 -9.23 34.38
C VAL A 103 18.86 -9.18 35.34
N LEU A 104 18.97 -8.44 36.45
CA LEU A 104 17.91 -8.24 37.44
C LEU A 104 16.86 -7.21 37.01
N LYS A 105 17.08 -6.53 35.88
CA LYS A 105 16.32 -5.35 35.42
C LYS A 105 15.65 -5.56 34.06
N ILE A 106 15.85 -6.72 33.47
CA ILE A 106 15.22 -7.10 32.20
C ILE A 106 14.17 -8.16 32.42
N ASP A 107 13.17 -8.14 31.56
CA ASP A 107 12.26 -9.26 31.35
C ASP A 107 12.74 -9.99 30.08
N ARG A 108 13.17 -11.25 30.24
CA ARG A 108 13.73 -12.04 29.13
C ARG A 108 12.64 -12.56 28.20
N ASP A 109 11.43 -12.72 28.71
CA ASP A 109 10.27 -13.22 27.97
C ASP A 109 9.53 -12.06 27.30
N GLN A 110 9.58 -10.86 27.89
CA GLN A 110 8.98 -9.63 27.35
C GLN A 110 9.98 -8.46 27.40
N PRO A 111 11.00 -8.42 26.50
CA PRO A 111 12.03 -7.37 26.49
C PRO A 111 11.50 -5.93 26.58
N ALA A 112 10.36 -5.64 25.94
CA ALA A 112 9.72 -4.32 25.95
C ALA A 112 9.20 -3.88 27.34
N ASN A 113 8.95 -4.82 28.24
CA ASN A 113 8.46 -4.59 29.61
C ASN A 113 9.60 -4.54 30.65
N SER A 114 10.85 -4.65 30.21
CA SER A 114 12.03 -4.49 31.06
C SER A 114 12.03 -3.15 31.80
N GLU A 115 12.52 -3.13 33.04
CA GLU A 115 12.57 -1.92 33.89
C GLU A 115 13.38 -0.81 33.20
N PHE A 116 14.46 -1.18 32.51
CA PHE A 116 15.26 -0.23 31.72
C PHE A 116 14.43 0.47 30.63
N VAL A 117 13.64 -0.29 29.87
CA VAL A 117 12.79 0.22 28.79
C VAL A 117 11.71 1.14 29.35
N ALA A 118 11.00 0.70 30.39
CA ALA A 118 9.97 1.51 31.03
C ALA A 118 10.53 2.84 31.57
N LYS A 119 11.73 2.82 32.15
CA LYS A 119 12.39 4.02 32.69
C LYS A 119 12.73 5.04 31.62
N VAL A 120 13.32 4.62 30.49
CA VAL A 120 13.69 5.57 29.41
C VAL A 120 12.51 6.01 28.57
N ARG A 121 11.40 5.25 28.54
CA ARG A 121 10.17 5.58 27.83
C ARG A 121 9.46 6.80 28.44
N THR A 122 9.55 6.99 29.75
CA THR A 122 8.90 8.11 30.45
C THR A 122 9.91 9.23 30.72
N PRO A 123 9.65 10.48 30.30
CA PRO A 123 10.55 11.59 30.61
C PRO A 123 10.56 11.94 32.11
N PRO A 124 11.61 12.61 32.63
CA PRO A 124 11.65 13.10 34.01
C PRO A 124 10.50 14.08 34.32
N PRO A 125 10.02 14.17 35.59
CA PRO A 125 10.58 13.59 36.81
C PRO A 125 10.09 12.17 37.14
N LEU A 126 9.11 11.63 36.39
CA LEU A 126 8.52 10.32 36.68
C LEU A 126 9.33 9.15 36.08
N GLY A 127 10.11 9.38 35.02
CA GLY A 127 11.02 8.39 34.43
C GLY A 127 12.48 8.83 34.35
N HIS A 128 13.13 8.67 33.20
CA HIS A 128 14.58 8.86 33.00
C HIS A 128 14.91 9.65 31.71
N ASN A 129 16.11 10.22 31.63
CA ASN A 129 16.58 10.90 30.42
C ASN A 129 16.79 9.90 29.27
N CYS A 130 16.29 10.25 28.09
CA CYS A 130 16.62 9.63 26.81
C CYS A 130 17.76 10.42 26.14
N TRP A 131 18.64 9.74 25.40
CA TRP A 131 19.79 10.36 24.70
C TRP A 131 19.40 11.01 23.37
N VAL A 132 18.17 10.82 22.91
CA VAL A 132 17.54 11.57 21.81
C VAL A 132 16.30 12.30 22.32
N GLU A 133 15.73 13.21 21.52
CA GLU A 133 14.59 14.04 21.95
C GLU A 133 13.31 13.23 22.20
N ASN A 134 13.13 12.09 21.51
CA ASN A 134 11.94 11.24 21.63
C ASN A 134 12.20 10.05 22.57
N PRO A 135 11.60 10.00 23.78
CA PRO A 135 11.78 8.90 24.74
C PRO A 135 11.34 7.53 24.21
N GLY A 136 10.32 7.49 23.35
CA GLY A 136 9.84 6.25 22.71
C GLY A 136 10.89 5.63 21.78
N THR A 137 11.73 6.45 21.13
CA THR A 137 12.86 5.98 20.32
C THR A 137 13.89 5.26 21.20
N CYS A 138 14.30 5.85 22.33
CA CYS A 138 15.23 5.19 23.26
C CYS A 138 14.67 3.87 23.78
N ALA A 139 13.38 3.84 24.11
CA ALA A 139 12.71 2.63 24.55
C ALA A 139 12.74 1.54 23.48
N THR A 140 12.41 1.87 22.23
CA THR A 140 12.46 0.93 21.09
C THR A 140 13.87 0.39 20.86
N ILE A 141 14.89 1.25 20.84
CA ILE A 141 16.29 0.84 20.65
C ILE A 141 16.74 -0.09 21.78
N MET A 142 16.40 0.25 23.03
CA MET A 142 16.77 -0.54 24.19
C MET A 142 16.07 -1.90 24.23
N THR A 143 14.81 -1.96 23.81
CA THR A 143 14.11 -3.24 23.59
C THR A 143 14.89 -4.12 22.61
N SER A 144 15.30 -3.57 21.46
CA SER A 144 16.09 -4.31 20.47
C SER A 144 17.41 -4.85 21.02
N TRP A 145 18.12 -4.07 21.83
CA TRP A 145 19.36 -4.54 22.49
C TRP A 145 19.11 -5.71 23.45
N ILE A 146 17.98 -5.70 24.16
CA ILE A 146 17.62 -6.77 25.09
C ILE A 146 17.19 -8.02 24.30
N GLU A 147 16.39 -7.87 23.23
CA GLU A 147 15.98 -8.96 22.32
C GLU A 147 17.21 -9.70 21.74
N LYS A 148 18.20 -8.94 21.23
CA LYS A 148 19.46 -9.50 20.71
C LYS A 148 20.28 -10.18 21.79
N TRP A 149 20.40 -9.56 22.97
CA TRP A 149 21.11 -10.14 24.10
C TRP A 149 20.50 -11.49 24.51
N THR A 150 19.19 -11.56 24.74
CA THR A 150 18.55 -12.77 25.27
C THR A 150 18.43 -13.90 24.25
N GLY A 151 18.78 -13.64 22.98
CA GLY A 151 18.64 -14.62 21.91
C GLY A 151 17.18 -14.83 21.51
N PHE A 152 16.33 -13.83 21.78
CA PHE A 152 14.92 -13.82 21.36
C PHE A 152 14.80 -14.05 19.83
N GLU A 153 15.83 -13.66 19.07
CA GLU A 153 15.95 -13.83 17.61
C GLU A 153 16.33 -15.26 17.15
N GLY A 154 16.63 -16.20 18.06
CA GLY A 154 17.22 -17.52 17.74
C GLY A 154 16.35 -18.52 16.96
N GLY A 155 15.14 -18.15 16.55
CA GLY A 155 14.22 -19.03 15.82
C GLY A 155 13.03 -18.40 15.08
N GLY A 156 12.85 -17.07 15.13
CA GLY A 156 11.76 -16.39 14.43
C GLY A 156 11.18 -15.22 15.21
N GLY A 157 11.67 -14.00 14.91
CA GLY A 157 11.12 -12.68 15.24
C GLY A 157 10.53 -12.42 16.64
N ARG A 158 9.86 -11.27 16.79
CA ARG A 158 9.12 -10.90 18.01
C ARG A 158 7.92 -11.83 18.19
N GLN A 159 7.76 -12.47 19.35
CA GLN A 159 6.57 -13.25 19.69
C GLN A 159 5.57 -12.31 20.38
N ILE A 160 4.39 -12.13 19.78
CA ILE A 160 3.36 -11.25 20.33
C ILE A 160 2.58 -12.03 21.39
N GLN A 161 2.65 -11.59 22.64
CA GLN A 161 1.84 -12.14 23.72
C GLN A 161 0.52 -11.36 23.82
N LEU A 162 -0.59 -12.08 23.72
CA LEU A 162 -1.93 -11.52 23.89
C LEU A 162 -2.22 -11.31 25.38
N GLU A 163 -2.62 -10.09 25.75
CA GLU A 163 -3.06 -9.77 27.10
C GLU A 163 -4.56 -9.48 27.15
N ALA A 164 -5.25 -10.01 28.16
CA ALA A 164 -6.67 -9.77 28.37
C ALA A 164 -6.93 -8.29 28.70
N PRO A 165 -7.74 -7.57 27.91
CA PRO A 165 -8.05 -6.18 28.19
C PRO A 165 -8.94 -6.01 29.43
N ILE A 166 -9.04 -4.78 29.92
CA ILE A 166 -9.98 -4.44 30.99
C ILE A 166 -11.38 -4.37 30.39
N ASP A 167 -12.29 -5.23 30.87
CA ASP A 167 -13.68 -5.23 30.41
C ASP A 167 -14.36 -3.89 30.70
N LYS A 168 -15.01 -3.35 29.66
CA LYS A 168 -15.94 -2.23 29.71
C LYS A 168 -17.21 -2.61 28.97
N ASP A 169 -18.36 -2.19 29.49
CA ASP A 169 -19.59 -2.27 28.71
C ASP A 169 -19.62 -1.12 27.70
N PRO A 170 -20.15 -1.34 26.48
CA PRO A 170 -20.31 -0.27 25.49
C PRO A 170 -21.02 0.94 26.08
N GLY A 171 -20.40 2.11 25.94
CA GLY A 171 -20.87 3.37 26.49
C GLY A 171 -21.73 4.18 25.52
N ALA A 172 -22.46 5.16 26.07
CA ALA A 172 -23.08 6.19 25.25
C ALA A 172 -22.01 7.22 24.86
N SER A 173 -22.00 7.64 23.59
CA SER A 173 -21.00 8.60 23.09
C SER A 173 -21.64 9.67 22.22
N LYS A 174 -21.07 10.87 22.24
CA LYS A 174 -21.51 11.97 21.39
C LYS A 174 -20.80 11.92 20.05
N THR A 175 -21.58 11.95 18.97
CA THR A 175 -21.06 12.08 17.61
C THR A 175 -21.34 13.47 17.07
N PHE A 176 -20.48 13.97 16.18
CA PHE A 176 -20.69 15.28 15.57
C PHE A 176 -22.01 15.30 14.79
N PRO A 177 -22.88 16.30 15.02
CA PRO A 177 -24.10 16.48 14.24
C PRO A 177 -23.81 16.58 12.75
N VAL A 178 -24.73 16.10 11.93
CA VAL A 178 -24.64 16.21 10.47
C VAL A 178 -24.72 17.68 10.03
N ASP A 179 -25.46 18.51 10.76
CA ASP A 179 -25.57 19.95 10.51
C ASP A 179 -24.62 20.80 11.36
N THR A 180 -24.35 22.02 10.90
CA THR A 180 -23.40 22.96 11.52
C THR A 180 -24.01 23.83 12.61
N THR A 181 -25.31 23.72 12.91
CA THR A 181 -26.06 24.72 13.69
C THR A 181 -25.46 24.94 15.09
N LEU A 182 -25.13 23.86 15.79
CA LEU A 182 -24.51 23.94 17.11
C LEU A 182 -23.09 24.49 17.05
N PHE A 183 -22.33 24.15 16.00
CA PHE A 183 -20.98 24.66 15.80
C PHE A 183 -21.00 26.18 15.53
N GLU A 184 -21.91 26.65 14.69
CA GLU A 184 -22.15 28.08 14.45
C GLU A 184 -22.58 28.81 15.72
N ALA A 185 -23.46 28.20 16.51
CA ALA A 185 -23.97 28.82 17.73
C ALA A 185 -22.89 28.98 18.81
N HIS A 186 -21.92 28.06 18.87
CA HIS A 186 -21.02 27.92 20.01
C HIS A 186 -19.53 28.04 19.70
N LEU A 187 -19.07 27.99 18.45
CA LEU A 187 -17.63 28.06 18.15
C LEU A 187 -17.34 28.98 16.97
N TRP A 188 -18.05 28.78 15.86
CA TRP A 188 -17.85 29.51 14.61
C TRP A 188 -18.59 30.86 14.62
N ARG A 189 -18.06 31.83 15.37
CA ARG A 189 -18.65 33.17 15.55
C ARG A 189 -17.63 34.29 15.47
N ASN A 190 -18.11 35.48 15.10
CA ASN A 190 -17.33 36.73 15.02
C ASN A 190 -16.76 37.22 16.37
N ASP A 191 -17.19 36.64 17.48
CA ASP A 191 -16.67 36.87 18.83
C ASP A 191 -15.85 35.69 19.38
N ARG A 192 -15.57 34.68 18.54
CA ARG A 192 -14.89 33.41 18.89
C ARG A 192 -13.86 33.02 17.82
N LEU A 193 -13.98 31.85 17.18
CA LEU A 193 -12.98 31.35 16.22
C LEU A 193 -12.74 32.33 15.06
N LEU A 194 -13.79 32.99 14.54
CA LEU A 194 -13.62 33.97 13.47
C LEU A 194 -12.90 35.24 13.93
N GLN A 195 -12.96 35.59 15.23
CA GLN A 195 -12.23 36.73 15.77
C GLN A 195 -10.74 36.42 15.98
N TYR A 196 -10.47 35.27 16.60
CA TYR A 196 -9.15 34.98 17.15
C TYR A 196 -8.30 34.08 16.26
N CYS A 197 -8.89 33.32 15.35
CA CYS A 197 -8.20 32.25 14.62
C CYS A 197 -8.18 32.46 13.09
N SER A 198 -9.16 33.16 12.52
CA SER A 198 -9.31 33.34 11.06
C SER A 198 -8.11 34.00 10.37
N GLY A 199 -7.33 34.81 11.10
CA GLY A 199 -6.13 35.47 10.55
C GLY A 199 -5.01 34.52 10.12
N CYS A 200 -5.05 33.25 10.55
CA CYS A 200 -4.12 32.19 10.13
C CYS A 200 -4.87 30.92 9.70
N HIS A 201 -5.92 30.51 10.42
CA HIS A 201 -6.66 29.26 10.21
C HIS A 201 -7.87 29.42 9.28
N SER A 202 -7.67 30.15 8.18
CA SER A 202 -8.62 30.30 7.08
C SER A 202 -7.88 30.20 5.75
N SER A 203 -8.54 29.66 4.73
CA SER A 203 -8.03 29.67 3.36
C SER A 203 -7.86 31.10 2.79
N GLU A 204 -8.55 32.09 3.37
CA GLU A 204 -8.49 33.51 2.97
C GLU A 204 -7.46 34.33 3.78
N ALA A 205 -6.73 33.70 4.70
CA ALA A 205 -5.71 34.38 5.50
C ALA A 205 -4.55 34.89 4.63
N GLY A 206 -3.87 35.96 5.08
CA GLY A 206 -2.67 36.46 4.38
C GLY A 206 -1.51 35.45 4.40
N THR A 207 -1.46 34.58 5.41
CA THR A 207 -0.59 33.41 5.51
C THR A 207 -1.42 32.22 6.00
N PRO A 208 -2.11 31.50 5.10
CA PRO A 208 -2.96 30.38 5.45
C PRO A 208 -2.17 29.26 6.17
N GLN A 209 -2.72 28.78 7.27
CA GLN A 209 -2.20 27.67 8.06
C GLN A 209 -3.31 26.65 8.29
N GLN A 210 -3.13 25.45 7.77
CA GLN A 210 -4.03 24.34 8.08
C GLN A 210 -3.88 23.92 9.55
N PRO A 211 -4.94 23.36 10.17
CA PRO A 211 -6.30 23.17 9.64
C PRO A 211 -7.13 24.47 9.57
N TYR A 212 -8.03 24.57 8.59
CA TYR A 212 -8.86 25.77 8.35
C TYR A 212 -10.16 25.81 9.18
N PHE A 213 -10.09 25.53 10.49
CA PHE A 213 -11.27 25.50 11.38
C PHE A 213 -11.90 26.88 11.66
N ALA A 214 -11.34 27.96 11.13
CA ALA A 214 -11.86 29.32 11.22
C ALA A 214 -12.09 29.94 9.83
N ASP A 215 -12.32 29.11 8.82
CA ASP A 215 -12.66 29.53 7.47
C ASP A 215 -14.01 30.26 7.41
N PRO A 216 -14.19 31.30 6.56
CA PRO A 216 -15.48 31.97 6.38
C PRO A 216 -16.54 31.08 5.71
N ASN A 217 -16.16 29.94 5.11
CA ASN A 217 -17.10 28.88 4.79
C ASN A 217 -17.26 27.93 5.98
N VAL A 218 -18.44 27.98 6.63
CA VAL A 218 -18.73 27.16 7.82
C VAL A 218 -18.55 25.67 7.59
N ASN A 219 -18.88 25.15 6.40
CA ASN A 219 -18.75 23.71 6.13
C ASN A 219 -17.28 23.29 6.10
N VAL A 220 -16.41 24.12 5.50
CA VAL A 220 -14.96 23.89 5.50
C VAL A 220 -14.42 23.96 6.93
N ALA A 221 -14.84 24.96 7.70
CA ALA A 221 -14.44 25.12 9.09
C ALA A 221 -14.91 23.95 9.98
N TYR A 222 -16.13 23.46 9.76
CA TYR A 222 -16.73 22.38 10.53
C TYR A 222 -16.01 21.05 10.29
N GLU A 223 -15.76 20.68 9.03
CA GLU A 223 -14.98 19.46 8.75
C GLU A 223 -13.55 19.57 9.31
N ALA A 224 -12.92 20.74 9.19
CA ALA A 224 -11.55 20.95 9.69
C ALA A 224 -11.45 20.94 11.24
N VAL A 225 -12.53 21.23 11.96
CA VAL A 225 -12.51 21.30 13.44
C VAL A 225 -12.78 19.96 14.11
N LYS A 226 -13.52 19.05 13.45
CA LYS A 226 -13.91 17.74 14.02
C LYS A 226 -12.77 17.00 14.73
N PRO A 227 -11.60 16.76 14.10
CA PRO A 227 -10.49 16.04 14.75
C PRO A 227 -9.77 16.84 15.86
N ARG A 228 -10.27 18.04 16.21
CA ARG A 228 -9.66 18.95 17.21
C ARG A 228 -10.53 19.13 18.44
N ILE A 229 -11.73 18.56 18.46
CA ILE A 229 -12.68 18.64 19.56
C ILE A 229 -12.97 17.22 20.05
N ASP A 230 -12.76 17.02 21.34
CA ASP A 230 -13.21 15.86 22.08
C ASP A 230 -14.59 16.18 22.68
N LEU A 231 -15.63 15.50 22.17
CA LEU A 231 -17.03 15.75 22.54
C LEU A 231 -17.39 15.21 23.93
N ASP A 232 -16.71 14.15 24.38
CA ASP A 232 -17.00 13.49 25.64
C ASP A 232 -16.17 14.08 26.78
N THR A 233 -14.93 14.50 26.48
CA THR A 233 -14.04 15.23 27.40
C THR A 233 -13.58 16.57 26.79
N PRO A 234 -14.42 17.63 26.80
CA PRO A 234 -14.09 18.95 26.22
C PRO A 234 -12.75 19.55 26.67
N GLY A 235 -12.30 19.24 27.89
CA GLY A 235 -11.01 19.66 28.44
C GLY A 235 -9.77 19.19 27.66
N ASN A 236 -9.90 18.05 26.95
CA ASN A 236 -8.84 17.43 26.16
C ASN A 236 -8.79 17.94 24.71
N SER A 237 -9.77 18.75 24.30
CA SER A 237 -9.84 19.27 22.94
C SER A 237 -8.57 20.05 22.57
N ARG A 238 -8.04 19.81 21.36
CA ARG A 238 -6.79 20.44 20.90
C ARG A 238 -6.89 21.96 20.88
N LEU A 239 -8.06 22.51 20.57
CA LEU A 239 -8.34 23.95 20.64
C LEU A 239 -8.10 24.53 22.05
N VAL A 240 -8.44 23.77 23.08
CA VAL A 240 -8.28 24.16 24.49
C VAL A 240 -6.82 24.06 24.90
N ILE A 241 -6.19 22.90 24.67
CA ILE A 241 -4.81 22.64 25.07
C ILE A 241 -3.84 23.60 24.37
N ARG A 242 -4.01 23.83 23.06
CA ARG A 242 -3.16 24.76 22.29
C ARG A 242 -3.12 26.15 22.89
N VAL A 243 -4.28 26.69 23.26
CA VAL A 243 -4.39 28.05 23.81
C VAL A 243 -3.97 28.09 25.27
N ARG A 244 -4.44 27.14 26.09
CA ARG A 244 -4.26 27.12 27.54
C ARG A 244 -2.85 26.71 27.97
N ASP A 245 -2.39 25.58 27.44
CA ASP A 245 -1.25 24.83 27.97
C ASP A 245 0.00 25.04 27.09
N GLU A 246 -0.19 25.32 25.79
CA GLU A 246 0.91 25.57 24.83
C GLU A 246 1.07 27.03 24.42
N PHE A 247 0.28 27.92 25.03
CA PHE A 247 0.39 29.37 24.88
C PHE A 247 0.29 29.88 23.43
N HIS A 248 -0.48 29.18 22.59
CA HIS A 248 -0.63 29.51 21.17
C HIS A 248 -1.56 30.73 20.97
N ASN A 249 -0.98 31.89 20.64
CA ASN A 249 -1.67 33.12 20.22
C ASN A 249 -2.88 33.50 21.09
N CYS A 250 -2.76 33.33 22.42
CA CYS A 250 -3.84 33.68 23.33
C CYS A 250 -4.11 35.19 23.35
N TRP A 251 -5.36 35.58 23.59
CA TRP A 251 -5.75 36.98 23.59
C TRP A 251 -5.54 37.63 24.95
N ASN A 252 -5.42 38.96 24.95
CA ASN A 252 -5.18 39.79 26.14
C ASN A 252 -3.93 39.42 26.98
N ASN A 253 -3.00 38.64 26.41
CA ASN A 253 -1.85 38.04 27.12
C ASN A 253 -2.27 37.16 28.33
N ASP A 254 -3.46 36.55 28.30
CA ASP A 254 -3.95 35.65 29.34
C ASP A 254 -4.34 34.31 28.73
N CYS A 255 -3.36 33.40 28.63
CA CYS A 255 -3.58 32.07 28.06
C CYS A 255 -4.44 31.18 28.96
N ALA A 256 -4.39 31.35 30.29
CA ALA A 256 -5.25 30.62 31.20
C ALA A 256 -6.72 31.03 31.04
N GLY A 257 -6.99 32.34 30.96
CA GLY A 257 -8.32 32.89 30.69
C GLY A 257 -8.82 32.55 29.30
N SER A 258 -8.00 32.75 28.26
CA SER A 258 -8.33 32.40 26.87
C SER A 258 -8.65 30.90 26.72
N GLY A 259 -7.87 30.05 27.39
CA GLY A 259 -8.08 28.61 27.45
C GLY A 259 -9.37 28.21 28.16
N ALA A 260 -9.73 28.91 29.25
CA ALA A 260 -11.00 28.71 29.95
C ALA A 260 -12.21 29.15 29.11
N GLU A 261 -12.09 30.26 28.37
CA GLU A 261 -13.10 30.70 27.41
C GLU A 261 -13.27 29.67 26.29
N MET A 262 -12.17 29.22 25.66
CA MET A 262 -12.21 28.16 24.65
C MET A 262 -12.86 26.88 25.18
N LEU A 263 -12.48 26.43 26.39
CA LEU A 263 -13.09 25.27 27.04
C LEU A 263 -14.59 25.46 27.23
N SER A 264 -15.03 26.65 27.66
CA SER A 264 -16.46 26.94 27.83
C SER A 264 -17.23 26.84 26.50
N TRP A 265 -16.62 27.26 25.40
CA TRP A 265 -17.23 27.22 24.07
C TRP A 265 -17.36 25.79 23.56
N VAL A 266 -16.29 25.01 23.68
CA VAL A 266 -16.30 23.58 23.32
C VAL A 266 -17.27 22.80 24.21
N THR A 267 -17.30 23.08 25.52
CA THR A 267 -18.24 22.44 26.45
C THR A 267 -19.69 22.77 26.09
N ALA A 268 -19.98 24.02 25.71
CA ALA A 268 -21.33 24.41 25.29
C ALA A 268 -21.75 23.73 24.00
N PHE A 269 -20.84 23.62 23.02
CA PHE A 269 -21.06 22.86 21.80
C PHE A 269 -21.36 21.39 22.10
N ALA A 270 -20.47 20.72 22.85
CA ALA A 270 -20.62 19.33 23.22
C ALA A 270 -21.88 19.05 24.04
N SER A 271 -22.28 19.95 24.95
CA SER A 271 -23.48 19.79 25.78
C SER A 271 -24.79 19.91 25.01
N GLY A 272 -24.77 20.52 23.82
CA GLY A 272 -25.92 20.59 22.93
C GLY A 272 -26.16 19.32 22.11
N ILE A 273 -25.25 18.35 22.18
CA ILE A 273 -25.31 17.09 21.43
C ILE A 273 -25.83 16.00 22.37
N ASP A 274 -26.93 15.37 21.98
CA ASP A 274 -27.46 14.20 22.67
C ASP A 274 -26.52 13.00 22.41
N PRO A 275 -26.13 12.24 23.46
CA PRO A 275 -25.30 11.07 23.28
C PRO A 275 -26.11 9.97 22.56
N THR A 276 -25.42 9.25 21.68
CA THR A 276 -25.94 8.03 21.08
C THR A 276 -25.85 6.92 22.12
N GLU A 277 -27.00 6.44 22.58
CA GLU A 277 -27.06 5.33 23.53
C GLU A 277 -27.06 3.98 22.79
N VAL A 278 -26.37 3.01 23.37
CA VAL A 278 -26.39 1.61 22.90
C VAL A 278 -27.79 1.07 23.11
N ASP A 279 -28.41 0.56 22.04
CA ASP A 279 -29.72 -0.09 22.14
C ASP A 279 -29.63 -1.28 23.12
N PRO A 280 -30.37 -1.24 24.25
CA PRO A 280 -30.29 -2.27 25.28
C PRO A 280 -30.79 -3.64 24.82
N ALA A 281 -31.46 -3.73 23.66
CA ALA A 281 -31.87 -4.99 23.06
C ALA A 281 -30.74 -5.71 22.31
N LEU A 282 -29.65 -5.01 21.96
CA LEU A 282 -28.51 -5.59 21.27
C LEU A 282 -27.77 -6.61 22.15
N ILE A 283 -27.31 -7.69 21.51
CA ILE A 283 -26.40 -8.65 22.12
C ILE A 283 -24.99 -8.15 21.88
N THR A 284 -24.34 -7.61 22.91
CA THR A 284 -23.02 -6.97 22.77
C THR A 284 -21.88 -7.79 23.38
N SER A 285 -20.69 -7.70 22.79
CA SER A 285 -19.43 -8.00 23.50
C SER A 285 -19.09 -6.91 24.51
N LYS A 286 -17.98 -7.08 25.25
CA LYS A 286 -17.31 -5.94 25.90
C LYS A 286 -16.68 -5.00 24.86
N ALA A 287 -16.48 -3.76 25.26
CA ALA A 287 -15.96 -2.69 24.41
C ALA A 287 -14.46 -2.44 24.62
N LEU A 288 -13.79 -1.89 23.60
CA LEU A 288 -12.36 -1.59 23.57
C LEU A 288 -12.09 -0.34 22.74
N THR A 289 -11.07 0.42 23.10
CA THR A 289 -10.42 1.39 22.19
C THR A 289 -9.26 0.73 21.44
N LEU A 290 -8.77 1.36 20.36
CA LEU A 290 -7.63 0.83 19.61
C LEU A 290 -6.38 0.69 20.49
N ALA A 291 -6.13 1.67 21.36
CA ALA A 291 -5.00 1.71 22.28
C ALA A 291 -5.03 0.64 23.39
N GLU A 292 -6.19 0.00 23.61
CA GLU A 292 -6.35 -1.10 24.56
C GLU A 292 -6.07 -2.48 23.95
N GLY A 293 -5.77 -2.53 22.65
CA GLY A 293 -5.30 -3.74 21.99
C GLY A 293 -3.86 -4.10 22.34
N SER A 294 -3.54 -5.38 22.16
CA SER A 294 -2.14 -5.85 22.22
C SER A 294 -1.44 -5.45 20.93
N LEU A 295 -0.31 -4.74 21.00
CA LEU A 295 0.43 -4.32 19.81
C LEU A 295 0.87 -5.54 18.99
N ALA A 296 0.40 -5.61 17.76
CA ALA A 296 0.60 -6.73 16.83
C ALA A 296 1.70 -6.47 15.78
N SER A 297 2.33 -5.29 15.82
CA SER A 297 3.30 -4.87 14.80
C SER A 297 4.66 -5.54 14.94
N GLY A 298 5.19 -6.09 13.84
CA GLY A 298 6.55 -6.62 13.75
C GLY A 298 6.74 -8.03 14.30
N GLY A 299 5.65 -8.76 14.57
CA GLY A 299 5.71 -10.17 14.99
C GLY A 299 6.32 -11.06 13.92
N ASN A 300 7.18 -12.02 14.31
CA ASN A 300 7.89 -12.95 13.42
C ASN A 300 8.71 -12.32 12.27
N ARG A 301 8.95 -11.00 12.24
CA ARG A 301 9.81 -10.33 11.23
C ARG A 301 11.27 -10.78 11.32
N TYR A 302 11.93 -10.94 10.17
CA TYR A 302 13.37 -11.15 10.07
C TYR A 302 14.14 -9.82 10.17
N GLU A 303 14.96 -9.68 11.21
CA GLU A 303 15.68 -8.43 11.54
C GLU A 303 17.21 -8.61 11.72
N ASN A 304 17.73 -9.84 11.70
CA ASN A 304 19.11 -10.14 12.11
C ASN A 304 20.19 -9.45 11.26
N ASP A 305 19.90 -9.15 9.99
CA ASP A 305 20.83 -8.47 9.07
C ASP A 305 20.51 -7.00 8.86
N GLN A 306 19.55 -6.45 9.60
CA GLN A 306 19.16 -5.05 9.50
C GLN A 306 20.26 -4.15 10.08
N VAL A 307 20.63 -3.10 9.33
CA VAL A 307 21.67 -2.11 9.70
C VAL A 307 21.13 -0.70 9.87
N ALA A 308 19.92 -0.43 9.38
CA ALA A 308 19.15 0.79 9.62
C ALA A 308 17.65 0.47 9.50
N LEU A 309 16.82 1.12 10.33
CA LEU A 309 15.37 0.91 10.36
C LEU A 309 14.64 2.21 10.68
N TRP A 310 13.62 2.54 9.89
CA TRP A 310 12.68 3.61 10.15
C TRP A 310 11.26 3.07 10.08
N GLU A 311 10.61 2.98 11.24
CA GLU A 311 9.20 2.59 11.38
C GLU A 311 8.29 3.80 11.60
N PHE A 312 8.86 5.01 11.67
CA PHE A 312 8.11 6.27 11.78
C PHE A 312 7.18 6.38 13.01
N LYS A 313 7.53 5.70 14.11
CA LYS A 313 6.78 5.67 15.38
C LYS A 313 6.73 7.02 16.12
N SER A 314 7.61 7.96 15.81
CA SER A 314 7.69 9.23 16.55
C SER A 314 6.46 10.12 16.38
N GLY A 315 5.81 10.07 15.21
CA GLY A 315 4.54 10.76 14.91
C GLY A 315 4.55 12.30 15.01
N THR A 316 5.67 12.90 15.43
CA THR A 316 5.81 14.32 15.74
C THR A 316 7.25 14.79 15.54
N GLY A 317 7.45 16.10 15.44
CA GLY A 317 8.76 16.70 15.16
C GLY A 317 9.16 16.60 13.69
N THR A 318 10.45 16.81 13.40
CA THR A 318 10.99 16.86 12.03
C THR A 318 12.09 15.82 11.78
N VAL A 319 12.14 14.77 12.61
CA VAL A 319 13.17 13.74 12.56
C VAL A 319 12.52 12.37 12.61
N ALA A 320 12.83 11.50 11.64
CA ALA A 320 12.58 10.07 11.73
C ALA A 320 13.87 9.38 12.21
N TYR A 321 13.80 8.76 13.38
CA TYR A 321 14.96 8.14 14.01
C TYR A 321 15.24 6.74 13.47
N ASP A 322 16.53 6.40 13.31
CA ASP A 322 16.98 5.04 13.03
C ASP A 322 16.87 4.17 14.30
N THR A 323 15.91 3.26 14.31
CA THR A 323 15.60 2.40 15.46
C THR A 323 16.28 1.02 15.40
N SER A 324 17.18 0.78 14.45
CA SER A 324 17.90 -0.51 14.30
C SER A 324 18.78 -0.88 15.50
N GLY A 325 19.11 0.11 16.33
CA GLY A 325 20.02 -0.03 17.46
C GLY A 325 21.49 -0.13 17.09
N ILE A 326 21.85 0.13 15.81
CA ILE A 326 23.24 0.07 15.31
C ILE A 326 23.79 1.47 15.05
N ASP A 327 24.90 1.80 15.71
CA ASP A 327 25.55 3.10 15.60
C ASP A 327 26.53 3.22 14.41
N PRO A 328 26.75 4.44 13.88
CA PRO A 328 25.97 5.65 14.16
C PRO A 328 24.54 5.54 13.58
N ALA A 329 23.55 6.04 14.32
CA ALA A 329 22.17 6.11 13.86
C ALA A 329 22.03 6.98 12.60
N VAL A 330 21.35 6.47 11.58
CA VAL A 330 21.11 7.18 10.31
C VAL A 330 19.81 7.98 10.41
N ASP A 331 19.72 8.89 11.39
CA ASP A 331 18.50 9.69 11.60
C ASP A 331 18.20 10.59 10.39
N LEU A 332 16.94 10.63 9.97
CA LEU A 332 16.47 11.37 8.80
C LEU A 332 15.83 12.69 9.21
N ASN A 333 16.38 13.80 8.74
CA ASN A 333 15.82 15.13 8.95
C ASN A 333 14.88 15.48 7.81
N PHE A 334 13.70 16.01 8.14
CA PHE A 334 12.69 16.42 7.18
C PHE A 334 13.00 17.81 6.61
N SER A 335 12.70 18.00 5.33
CA SER A 335 12.76 19.27 4.62
C SER A 335 11.69 19.29 3.53
N GLY A 336 11.17 20.48 3.21
CA GLY A 336 10.06 20.61 2.26
C GLY A 336 8.74 20.07 2.80
N ASP A 337 7.88 19.62 1.89
CA ASP A 337 6.58 19.03 2.18
C ASP A 337 6.69 17.59 2.69
N VAL A 338 6.94 17.44 3.99
CA VAL A 338 6.94 16.16 4.70
C VAL A 338 6.02 16.25 5.91
N SER A 339 5.11 15.30 6.04
CA SER A 339 4.18 15.21 7.17
C SER A 339 4.16 13.81 7.77
N TRP A 340 3.80 13.71 9.05
CA TRP A 340 3.56 12.41 9.69
C TRP A 340 2.23 11.82 9.24
N PHE A 341 2.21 10.50 9.05
CA PHE A 341 1.02 9.74 8.69
C PHE A 341 0.52 8.95 9.91
N GLY A 342 -0.80 8.93 10.13
CA GLY A 342 -1.44 8.23 11.25
C GLY A 342 -1.14 6.72 11.27
N GLY A 343 -1.07 6.11 12.44
CA GLY A 343 -0.74 4.69 12.59
C GLY A 343 0.69 4.32 12.14
N TRP A 344 1.64 5.24 12.32
CA TRP A 344 3.07 5.17 11.96
C TRP A 344 3.36 5.30 10.45
N GLY A 345 3.97 6.42 10.06
CA GLY A 345 4.43 6.65 8.69
C GLY A 345 4.82 8.11 8.45
N ILE A 346 5.31 8.39 7.25
CA ILE A 346 5.52 9.75 6.74
C ILE A 346 4.98 9.87 5.32
N THR A 347 4.40 11.01 4.99
CA THR A 347 3.98 11.36 3.63
C THR A 347 4.94 12.40 3.06
N ILE A 348 5.43 12.13 1.85
CA ILE A 348 6.24 13.03 1.04
C ILE A 348 5.32 13.66 -0.01
N GLY A 349 5.28 14.98 -0.04
CA GLY A 349 4.53 15.74 -1.03
C GLY A 349 5.42 16.71 -1.80
N ASN A 350 4.76 17.56 -2.59
CA ASN A 350 5.41 18.56 -3.44
C ASN A 350 4.66 19.90 -3.40
N ASP A 351 4.20 20.30 -2.21
CA ASP A 351 3.53 21.59 -2.02
C ASP A 351 4.39 22.77 -2.50
N ALA A 352 3.75 23.72 -3.20
CA ALA A 352 4.45 24.84 -3.83
C ALA A 352 5.02 25.86 -2.82
N ALA A 353 4.44 25.96 -1.62
CA ALA A 353 4.89 26.89 -0.58
C ALA A 353 5.99 26.27 0.30
N LEU A 354 5.92 24.96 0.55
CA LEU A 354 6.91 24.23 1.35
C LEU A 354 8.11 23.77 0.51
N GLY A 355 7.90 23.53 -0.79
CA GLY A 355 8.86 22.91 -1.68
C GLY A 355 8.83 21.37 -1.61
N PRO A 356 9.57 20.69 -2.51
CA PRO A 356 9.53 19.23 -2.61
C PRO A 356 10.01 18.56 -1.32
N GLY A 357 9.19 17.65 -0.81
CA GLY A 357 9.46 16.89 0.40
C GLY A 357 10.72 16.03 0.27
N LYS A 358 11.43 15.88 1.39
CA LYS A 358 12.64 15.04 1.49
C LYS A 358 12.96 14.73 2.95
N ALA A 359 13.20 13.46 3.26
CA ALA A 359 13.77 13.03 4.54
C ALA A 359 15.21 12.54 4.31
N GLN A 360 16.19 13.20 4.93
CA GLN A 360 17.61 13.00 4.59
C GLN A 360 18.50 12.88 5.84
N ALA A 361 19.40 11.88 5.83
CA ALA A 361 20.45 11.73 6.83
C ALA A 361 21.68 12.60 6.53
N ALA A 362 22.48 12.86 7.57
CA ALA A 362 23.78 13.48 7.40
C ALA A 362 24.76 12.51 6.69
N THR A 363 25.62 13.04 5.82
CA THR A 363 26.63 12.22 5.11
C THR A 363 27.57 11.47 6.07
N GLY A 364 27.87 12.07 7.23
CA GLY A 364 28.70 11.44 8.26
C GLY A 364 28.06 10.19 8.87
N THR A 365 26.77 10.22 9.18
CA THR A 365 26.07 9.04 9.72
C THR A 365 25.73 8.03 8.63
N SER A 366 25.43 8.50 7.41
CA SER A 366 25.20 7.62 6.24
C SER A 366 26.44 6.80 5.85
N ARG A 367 27.66 7.23 6.22
CA ARG A 367 28.89 6.45 6.00
C ARG A 367 28.82 5.04 6.58
N LYS A 368 28.03 4.81 7.66
CA LYS A 368 27.75 3.47 8.20
C LYS A 368 27.33 2.49 7.10
N LEU A 369 26.46 2.93 6.18
CA LEU A 369 25.99 2.10 5.08
C LEU A 369 27.10 1.78 4.09
N TYR A 370 28.03 2.70 3.84
CA TYR A 370 29.21 2.39 3.01
C TYR A 370 30.08 1.32 3.69
N ASP A 371 30.42 1.51 4.96
CA ASP A 371 31.37 0.63 5.66
C ASP A 371 30.81 -0.80 5.75
N ILE A 372 29.57 -0.97 6.20
CA ILE A 372 28.97 -2.29 6.41
C ILE A 372 28.63 -2.97 5.07
N LEU A 373 28.01 -2.26 4.13
CA LEU A 373 27.58 -2.88 2.87
C LEU A 373 28.76 -3.19 1.94
N SER A 374 29.82 -2.37 1.97
CA SER A 374 31.05 -2.67 1.22
C SER A 374 31.78 -3.89 1.77
N GLU A 375 31.72 -4.12 3.08
CA GLU A 375 32.27 -5.30 3.73
C GLU A 375 31.44 -6.56 3.40
N SER A 376 30.11 -6.48 3.45
CA SER A 376 29.26 -7.62 3.11
C SER A 376 29.30 -7.98 1.63
N GLY A 377 29.41 -7.00 0.73
CA GLY A 377 29.40 -7.19 -0.72
C GLY A 377 28.01 -7.51 -1.30
N GLU A 378 26.98 -7.50 -0.45
CA GLU A 378 25.57 -7.77 -0.77
C GLU A 378 24.68 -6.99 0.20
N PHE A 379 23.43 -6.70 -0.19
CA PHE A 379 22.50 -5.95 0.66
C PHE A 379 21.06 -6.05 0.16
N SER A 380 20.13 -5.58 0.99
CA SER A 380 18.74 -5.36 0.59
C SER A 380 18.23 -3.99 1.04
N ILE A 381 17.39 -3.39 0.20
CA ILE A 381 16.50 -2.28 0.53
C ILE A 381 15.12 -2.89 0.72
N GLU A 382 14.53 -2.71 1.88
CA GLU A 382 13.15 -3.09 2.16
C GLU A 382 12.34 -1.83 2.43
N ALA A 383 11.22 -1.64 1.73
CA ALA A 383 10.36 -0.48 1.89
C ALA A 383 8.89 -0.89 1.83
N TRP A 384 8.09 -0.32 2.72
CA TRP A 384 6.64 -0.37 2.64
C TRP A 384 6.11 1.01 2.26
N VAL A 385 5.55 1.09 1.06
CA VAL A 385 5.22 2.35 0.40
C VAL A 385 3.81 2.37 -0.16
N ILE A 386 3.21 3.55 -0.19
CA ILE A 386 1.97 3.86 -0.91
C ILE A 386 2.32 4.97 -1.90
N PRO A 387 2.59 4.67 -3.18
CA PRO A 387 2.73 5.69 -4.21
C PRO A 387 1.48 6.56 -4.30
N ALA A 388 1.63 7.89 -4.39
CA ALA A 388 0.47 8.79 -4.52
C ALA A 388 -0.30 8.57 -5.83
N ASN A 389 0.39 8.09 -6.87
CA ASN A 389 -0.16 7.73 -8.18
C ASN A 389 0.85 6.86 -8.95
N VAL A 390 0.44 6.38 -10.13
CA VAL A 390 1.20 5.51 -11.03
C VAL A 390 1.80 6.24 -12.24
N THR A 391 1.81 7.58 -12.25
CA THR A 391 2.26 8.40 -13.40
C THR A 391 3.57 9.15 -13.16
N GLN A 392 4.06 9.16 -11.91
CA GLN A 392 5.36 9.71 -11.54
C GLN A 392 6.50 9.09 -12.37
N THR A 393 7.46 9.89 -12.83
CA THR A 393 8.52 9.44 -13.73
C THR A 393 9.88 9.78 -13.14
N MET A 394 10.81 8.80 -13.12
CA MET A 394 12.16 8.94 -12.56
C MET A 394 12.15 9.55 -11.15
N SER A 395 11.21 9.14 -10.30
CA SER A 395 10.96 9.73 -8.97
C SER A 395 11.59 8.88 -7.87
N ARG A 396 12.41 9.47 -6.98
CA ARG A 396 13.31 8.72 -6.08
C ARG A 396 12.60 8.28 -4.79
N ILE A 397 12.45 6.97 -4.60
CA ILE A 397 11.84 6.40 -3.40
C ILE A 397 12.89 6.32 -2.28
N VAL A 398 13.99 5.58 -2.52
CA VAL A 398 15.11 5.44 -1.59
C VAL A 398 16.40 5.70 -2.35
N SER A 399 17.27 6.59 -1.87
CA SER A 399 18.55 6.88 -2.53
C SER A 399 19.71 6.95 -1.53
N TYR A 400 20.87 6.43 -1.95
CA TYR A 400 22.16 6.70 -1.31
C TYR A 400 23.07 7.37 -2.33
N SER A 401 23.06 8.70 -2.32
CA SER A 401 23.51 9.52 -3.45
C SER A 401 24.06 10.88 -3.03
N MET A 402 24.62 11.61 -3.99
CA MET A 402 25.07 13.00 -3.83
C MET A 402 24.45 13.95 -4.86
N GLY A 403 23.42 13.51 -5.59
CA GLY A 403 22.76 14.24 -6.66
C GLY A 403 22.57 13.40 -7.93
N GLN A 404 21.93 14.00 -8.94
CA GLN A 404 21.46 13.34 -10.17
C GLN A 404 22.51 12.58 -11.02
N GLY A 405 23.79 12.88 -10.84
CA GLY A 405 24.87 12.31 -11.67
C GLY A 405 25.75 11.28 -10.95
N SER A 406 25.52 11.03 -9.66
CA SER A 406 26.40 10.18 -8.87
C SER A 406 25.67 9.60 -7.66
N ARG A 407 25.49 8.27 -7.68
CA ARG A 407 24.87 7.50 -6.60
C ARG A 407 25.60 6.19 -6.36
N ASN A 408 25.48 5.66 -5.15
CA ASN A 408 25.82 4.27 -4.87
C ASN A 408 24.63 3.38 -5.26
N PHE A 409 23.42 3.74 -4.82
CA PHE A 409 22.19 3.08 -5.26
C PHE A 409 20.97 4.01 -5.21
N THR A 410 19.92 3.64 -5.95
CA THR A 410 18.57 4.23 -5.88
C THR A 410 17.52 3.17 -6.19
N LEU A 411 16.47 3.11 -5.38
CA LEU A 411 15.16 2.58 -5.75
C LEU A 411 14.25 3.75 -6.16
N GLN A 412 13.64 3.69 -7.33
CA GLN A 412 12.80 4.77 -7.87
C GLN A 412 11.54 4.21 -8.55
N GLN A 413 10.62 5.12 -8.87
CA GLN A 413 9.44 4.88 -9.68
C GLN A 413 9.60 5.47 -11.07
N THR A 414 9.21 4.69 -12.09
CA THR A 414 8.93 5.17 -13.45
C THR A 414 7.58 4.62 -13.90
N MET A 415 6.56 5.48 -13.89
CA MET A 415 5.16 5.13 -14.11
C MET A 415 4.74 3.94 -13.24
N TYR A 416 4.42 2.80 -13.87
CA TYR A 416 3.99 1.56 -13.23
C TYR A 416 5.14 0.64 -12.81
N ASN A 417 6.40 1.10 -12.91
CA ASN A 417 7.57 0.30 -12.62
C ASN A 417 8.33 0.77 -11.39
N TYR A 418 8.90 -0.20 -10.69
CA TYR A 418 10.01 0.02 -9.78
C TYR A 418 11.33 -0.17 -10.54
N ASP A 419 12.26 0.77 -10.38
CA ASP A 419 13.60 0.68 -10.95
C ASP A 419 14.67 0.68 -9.86
N PHE A 420 15.64 -0.22 -10.01
CA PHE A 420 16.79 -0.34 -9.12
C PHE A 420 18.10 -0.02 -9.85
N LEU A 421 18.69 1.12 -9.48
CA LEU A 421 20.00 1.57 -9.96
C LEU A 421 21.06 1.26 -8.91
N LEU A 422 22.18 0.71 -9.36
CA LEU A 422 23.26 0.28 -8.49
C LEU A 422 24.60 0.50 -9.19
N ARG A 423 25.50 1.22 -8.52
CA ARG A 423 26.89 1.34 -8.96
C ARG A 423 27.67 0.10 -8.54
N THR A 424 28.38 -0.53 -9.47
CA THR A 424 29.33 -1.61 -9.15
C THR A 424 30.64 -1.39 -9.93
N ASN A 425 31.62 -2.28 -9.78
CA ASN A 425 32.78 -2.34 -10.67
C ASN A 425 32.64 -3.43 -11.75
N ALA A 426 31.40 -3.90 -12.02
CA ALA A 426 31.15 -4.89 -13.05
C ALA A 426 31.65 -4.38 -14.42
N VAL A 427 32.13 -5.32 -15.22
CA VAL A 427 32.60 -5.06 -16.59
C VAL A 427 31.84 -5.95 -17.57
N ASP A 428 31.67 -5.45 -18.78
CA ASP A 428 31.08 -6.21 -19.88
C ASP A 428 32.06 -7.27 -20.44
N VAL A 429 31.64 -7.98 -21.49
CA VAL A 429 32.46 -9.01 -22.15
C VAL A 429 33.75 -8.45 -22.78
N ASN A 430 33.86 -7.13 -22.98
CA ASN A 430 35.01 -6.45 -23.55
C ASN A 430 35.92 -5.83 -22.47
N GLY A 431 35.50 -5.85 -21.20
CA GLY A 431 36.22 -5.25 -20.08
C GLY A 431 35.89 -3.77 -19.83
N ASP A 432 34.86 -3.23 -20.51
CA ASP A 432 34.39 -1.87 -20.28
C ASP A 432 33.43 -1.84 -19.06
N PRO A 433 33.40 -0.74 -18.27
CA PRO A 433 32.48 -0.64 -17.13
C PRO A 433 31.02 -0.85 -17.54
N ALA A 434 30.37 -1.83 -16.93
CA ALA A 434 28.97 -2.16 -17.19
C ALA A 434 28.00 -1.24 -16.45
N THR A 435 28.49 -0.46 -15.47
CA THR A 435 27.69 0.56 -14.77
C THR A 435 28.32 1.95 -14.84
N THR A 436 27.49 2.98 -14.93
CA THR A 436 27.92 4.38 -14.83
C THR A 436 28.17 4.78 -13.38
N LEU A 437 28.77 5.95 -13.15
CA LEU A 437 28.76 6.55 -11.81
C LEU A 437 27.34 6.77 -11.28
N ASN A 438 26.34 6.82 -12.15
CA ASN A 438 24.97 7.00 -11.74
C ASN A 438 24.21 5.67 -11.53
N GLY A 439 24.90 4.53 -11.62
CA GLY A 439 24.28 3.21 -11.46
C GLY A 439 23.42 2.78 -12.65
N ASP A 440 23.56 3.43 -13.81
CA ASP A 440 22.92 3.01 -15.07
C ASP A 440 23.67 1.83 -15.69
N PRO A 441 22.99 0.90 -16.39
CA PRO A 441 21.54 0.87 -16.62
C PRO A 441 20.76 0.39 -15.39
N GLN A 442 19.52 0.85 -15.24
CA GLN A 442 18.60 0.40 -14.19
C GLN A 442 18.10 -1.04 -14.46
N LEU A 443 17.78 -1.78 -13.40
CA LEU A 443 16.93 -2.97 -13.48
C LEU A 443 15.48 -2.53 -13.20
N SER A 444 14.56 -2.78 -14.12
CA SER A 444 13.14 -2.40 -13.98
C SER A 444 12.26 -3.64 -13.86
N THR A 445 11.12 -3.48 -13.18
CA THR A 445 10.01 -4.43 -13.34
C THR A 445 9.47 -4.39 -14.79
N PRO A 446 8.97 -5.51 -15.34
CA PRO A 446 8.39 -5.55 -16.69
C PRO A 446 7.17 -4.63 -16.84
N ASP A 447 7.16 -3.80 -17.89
CA ASP A 447 6.09 -2.84 -18.17
C ASP A 447 4.69 -3.47 -18.18
N ALA A 448 4.56 -4.65 -18.79
CA ALA A 448 3.28 -5.35 -18.94
C ALA A 448 2.71 -5.90 -17.61
N LEU A 449 3.52 -5.97 -16.55
CA LEU A 449 3.05 -6.41 -15.23
C LEU A 449 2.38 -5.28 -14.45
N GLU A 450 2.68 -4.03 -14.80
CA GLU A 450 2.23 -2.84 -14.05
C GLU A 450 2.43 -3.03 -12.53
N ALA A 451 3.62 -3.49 -12.13
CA ALA A 451 3.87 -4.02 -10.79
C ALA A 451 3.67 -2.97 -9.67
N LEU A 452 3.92 -1.70 -9.96
CA LEU A 452 3.68 -0.59 -9.04
C LEU A 452 2.22 -0.14 -9.10
N GLN A 453 1.59 -0.06 -7.94
CA GLN A 453 0.19 0.34 -7.77
C GLN A 453 0.07 1.44 -6.71
N ALA A 454 -0.96 2.28 -6.80
CA ALA A 454 -1.23 3.35 -5.82
C ALA A 454 -1.93 2.80 -4.55
N THR A 455 -1.39 1.73 -3.99
CA THR A 455 -1.85 1.06 -2.76
C THR A 455 -0.64 0.70 -1.90
N LEU A 456 -0.85 0.25 -0.65
CA LEU A 456 0.26 -0.19 0.20
C LEU A 456 0.93 -1.43 -0.42
N GLN A 457 2.22 -1.29 -0.73
CA GLN A 457 3.03 -2.36 -1.29
C GLN A 457 4.29 -2.59 -0.45
N HIS A 458 4.65 -3.86 -0.28
CA HIS A 458 5.95 -4.29 0.23
C HIS A 458 6.92 -4.46 -0.93
N VAL A 459 7.96 -3.63 -0.97
CA VAL A 459 8.94 -3.62 -2.05
C VAL A 459 10.31 -3.94 -1.47
N VAL A 460 10.96 -4.98 -2.01
CA VAL A 460 12.31 -5.35 -1.61
C VAL A 460 13.21 -5.37 -2.83
N ALA A 461 14.27 -4.58 -2.82
CA ALA A 461 15.33 -4.63 -3.82
C ALA A 461 16.58 -5.28 -3.21
N THR A 462 17.02 -6.40 -3.77
CA THR A 462 18.20 -7.14 -3.26
C THR A 462 19.32 -7.12 -4.28
N TYR A 463 20.56 -7.21 -3.80
CA TYR A 463 21.73 -7.44 -4.64
C TYR A 463 22.71 -8.39 -3.97
N ASP A 464 23.17 -9.37 -4.73
CA ASP A 464 24.36 -10.16 -4.43
C ASP A 464 25.18 -10.40 -5.72
N PRO A 465 26.51 -10.63 -5.62
CA PRO A 465 27.36 -10.75 -6.80
C PRO A 465 27.14 -12.02 -7.63
N VAL A 466 26.39 -13.01 -7.12
CA VAL A 466 26.08 -14.25 -7.85
C VAL A 466 24.81 -14.10 -8.66
N ASN A 467 23.78 -13.49 -8.08
CA ASN A 467 22.46 -13.39 -8.70
C ASN A 467 22.16 -12.02 -9.32
N GLY A 468 22.98 -11.00 -9.05
CA GLY A 468 22.73 -9.62 -9.49
C GLY A 468 21.62 -8.94 -8.69
N ARG A 469 21.05 -7.88 -9.27
CA ARG A 469 19.90 -7.17 -8.69
C ARG A 469 18.62 -7.97 -8.86
N ARG A 470 17.72 -7.85 -7.88
CA ARG A 470 16.34 -8.37 -7.94
C ARG A 470 15.38 -7.38 -7.30
N ILE A 471 14.13 -7.34 -7.78
CA ILE A 471 13.05 -6.60 -7.13
C ILE A 471 11.89 -7.55 -6.85
N TYR A 472 11.41 -7.51 -5.61
CA TYR A 472 10.24 -8.21 -5.13
C TYR A 472 9.15 -7.19 -4.83
N VAL A 473 7.91 -7.49 -5.22
CA VAL A 473 6.72 -6.71 -4.89
C VAL A 473 5.70 -7.64 -4.26
N ASN A 474 5.23 -7.29 -3.06
CA ASN A 474 4.30 -8.09 -2.25
C ASN A 474 4.74 -9.56 -2.14
N GLY A 475 6.01 -9.75 -1.79
CA GLY A 475 6.61 -11.08 -1.64
C GLY A 475 7.00 -11.78 -2.95
N SER A 476 6.53 -11.34 -4.11
CA SER A 476 6.81 -12.02 -5.38
C SER A 476 8.02 -11.42 -6.08
N LEU A 477 8.94 -12.25 -6.58
CA LEU A 477 10.02 -11.79 -7.47
C LEU A 477 9.42 -11.34 -8.81
N VAL A 478 9.60 -10.07 -9.17
CA VAL A 478 8.96 -9.46 -10.35
C VAL A 478 9.94 -9.00 -11.43
N THR A 479 11.25 -9.16 -11.25
CA THR A 479 12.26 -8.76 -12.26
C THR A 479 12.70 -9.90 -13.15
N ASP A 480 13.02 -9.56 -14.40
CA ASP A 480 13.77 -10.43 -15.30
C ASP A 480 15.25 -10.57 -14.88
N THR A 481 16.04 -11.29 -15.68
CA THR A 481 17.48 -11.44 -15.44
C THR A 481 18.18 -10.09 -15.50
N ASP A 482 19.01 -9.78 -14.51
CA ASP A 482 19.77 -8.52 -14.47
C ASP A 482 20.69 -8.41 -15.71
N PRO A 483 20.57 -7.35 -16.52
CA PRO A 483 21.46 -7.14 -17.68
C PRO A 483 22.90 -6.81 -17.26
N VAL A 484 23.14 -6.44 -16.00
CA VAL A 484 24.47 -6.12 -15.48
C VAL A 484 25.06 -7.35 -14.77
N PRO A 485 26.26 -7.82 -15.16
CA PRO A 485 26.94 -8.89 -14.45
C PRO A 485 27.25 -8.54 -13.00
N GLY A 486 27.40 -9.56 -12.14
CA GLY A 486 27.81 -9.37 -10.76
C GLY A 486 29.15 -8.64 -10.61
N GLY A 487 29.21 -7.69 -9.68
CA GLY A 487 30.39 -6.90 -9.34
C GLY A 487 30.54 -6.65 -7.83
N THR A 488 31.53 -5.86 -7.46
CA THR A 488 31.81 -5.42 -6.09
C THR A 488 31.50 -3.93 -5.92
N PHE A 489 31.47 -3.47 -4.67
CA PHE A 489 31.25 -2.07 -4.31
C PHE A 489 32.52 -1.22 -4.22
N SER A 490 33.64 -1.70 -4.78
CA SER A 490 34.92 -0.96 -4.76
C SER A 490 34.86 0.42 -5.43
N SER A 491 33.86 0.68 -6.27
CA SER A 491 33.60 1.98 -6.92
C SER A 491 32.67 2.92 -6.13
N TRP A 492 32.18 2.49 -4.96
CA TRP A 492 31.31 3.29 -4.11
C TRP A 492 32.03 4.47 -3.47
N GLN A 493 31.28 5.52 -3.15
CA GLN A 493 31.77 6.68 -2.42
C GLN A 493 31.21 6.68 -0.99
N ASN A 494 32.03 7.12 -0.03
CA ASN A 494 31.70 7.06 1.40
C ASN A 494 31.26 8.42 2.00
N ASN A 495 30.92 9.38 1.14
CA ASN A 495 30.54 10.75 1.48
C ASN A 495 29.16 11.14 0.91
N MET A 496 28.32 10.16 0.60
CA MET A 496 26.96 10.34 0.12
C MET A 496 25.97 10.43 1.30
N ALA A 497 24.77 10.93 1.06
CA ALA A 497 23.69 10.95 2.05
C ALA A 497 22.66 9.87 1.71
N PHE A 498 22.05 9.29 2.73
CA PHE A 498 20.85 8.44 2.58
C PHE A 498 19.60 9.31 2.62
N ILE A 499 18.69 9.12 1.67
CA ILE A 499 17.53 9.97 1.41
C ILE A 499 16.30 9.12 1.11
N LEU A 500 15.15 9.52 1.65
CA LEU A 500 13.82 9.03 1.28
C LEU A 500 13.01 10.11 0.57
N GLY A 501 12.26 9.70 -0.46
CA GLY A 501 11.27 10.52 -1.15
C GLY A 501 11.83 11.57 -2.12
N ASN A 502 13.15 11.65 -2.30
CA ASN A 502 13.77 12.61 -3.21
C ASN A 502 15.23 12.26 -3.52
N GLU A 503 15.85 13.09 -4.37
CA GLU A 503 17.29 13.15 -4.58
C GLU A 503 17.94 14.14 -3.59
N ALA A 504 19.25 14.01 -3.35
CA ALA A 504 20.03 14.96 -2.56
C ALA A 504 19.88 16.42 -3.07
N SER A 505 19.71 16.61 -4.38
CA SER A 505 19.47 17.90 -5.05
C SER A 505 18.01 18.39 -5.01
N SER A 506 17.08 17.64 -4.42
CA SER A 506 15.65 18.02 -4.28
C SER A 506 14.88 18.22 -5.60
N ASP A 507 15.32 17.61 -6.70
CA ASP A 507 14.78 17.78 -8.06
C ASP A 507 14.25 16.46 -8.67
N SER A 508 14.01 15.44 -7.85
CA SER A 508 13.35 14.19 -8.28
C SER A 508 12.50 13.62 -7.14
N VAL A 509 11.55 14.44 -6.69
CA VAL A 509 10.59 14.10 -5.63
C VAL A 509 9.78 12.88 -6.03
N TRP A 510 9.57 11.99 -5.06
CA TRP A 510 8.58 10.94 -5.11
C TRP A 510 7.47 11.30 -4.12
N GLU A 511 6.25 11.45 -4.63
CA GLU A 511 5.06 11.73 -3.86
C GLU A 511 4.41 10.41 -3.42
N GLY A 512 4.19 10.27 -2.13
CA GLY A 512 3.64 9.04 -1.54
C GLY A 512 3.94 8.92 -0.06
N THR A 513 3.57 7.78 0.51
CA THR A 513 3.69 7.52 1.95
C THR A 513 4.64 6.36 2.21
N PHE A 514 5.54 6.52 3.19
CA PHE A 514 6.35 5.43 3.75
C PHE A 514 5.71 4.95 5.06
N ARG A 515 5.57 3.62 5.21
CA ARG A 515 5.16 2.95 6.45
C ARG A 515 6.34 2.32 7.18
N GLN A 516 7.36 1.89 6.43
CA GLN A 516 8.63 1.41 6.95
C GLN A 516 9.71 1.49 5.88
N VAL A 517 10.96 1.76 6.26
CA VAL A 517 12.14 1.48 5.43
C VAL A 517 13.20 0.78 6.28
N ALA A 518 13.85 -0.24 5.72
CA ALA A 518 14.97 -0.93 6.33
C ALA A 518 16.08 -1.18 5.31
N ILE A 519 17.33 -1.16 5.78
CA ILE A 519 18.50 -1.58 5.01
C ILE A 519 19.08 -2.82 5.68
N HIS A 520 19.29 -3.87 4.91
CA HIS A 520 19.87 -5.13 5.38
C HIS A 520 21.26 -5.35 4.77
N ARG A 521 22.22 -5.86 5.53
CA ARG A 521 23.59 -6.17 5.08
C ARG A 521 23.72 -7.46 4.27
N ARG A 522 22.61 -8.16 4.01
CA ARG A 522 22.53 -9.38 3.19
C ARG A 522 21.46 -9.21 2.12
N ALA A 523 21.60 -9.96 1.02
CA ALA A 523 20.48 -10.17 0.11
C ALA A 523 19.45 -11.08 0.80
N LEU A 524 18.24 -10.55 1.05
CA LEU A 524 17.17 -11.33 1.68
C LEU A 524 16.75 -12.48 0.76
N THR A 525 16.54 -13.66 1.33
CA THR A 525 16.00 -14.81 0.58
C THR A 525 14.50 -14.64 0.35
N GLN A 526 13.95 -15.41 -0.60
CA GLN A 526 12.51 -15.43 -0.86
C GLN A 526 11.69 -15.69 0.41
N GLU A 527 12.15 -16.62 1.25
CA GLU A 527 11.48 -16.98 2.51
C GLU A 527 11.52 -15.83 3.50
N GLN A 528 12.65 -15.12 3.61
CA GLN A 528 12.77 -13.94 4.49
C GLN A 528 11.92 -12.77 3.98
N VAL A 529 11.84 -12.57 2.66
CA VAL A 529 10.96 -11.55 2.06
C VAL A 529 9.50 -11.87 2.38
N THR A 530 9.06 -13.12 2.21
CA THR A 530 7.69 -13.55 2.56
C THR A 530 7.43 -13.43 4.06
N GLN A 531 8.38 -13.85 4.91
CA GLN A 531 8.27 -13.69 6.37
C GLN A 531 8.08 -12.21 6.77
N ASN A 532 8.81 -11.30 6.13
CA ASN A 532 8.69 -9.86 6.39
C ASN A 532 7.42 -9.24 5.81
N LEU A 533 6.89 -9.79 4.71
CA LEU A 533 5.57 -9.44 4.16
C LEU A 533 4.48 -9.81 5.17
N ASP A 534 4.49 -11.06 5.63
CA ASP A 534 3.48 -11.62 6.53
C ASP A 534 3.46 -10.90 7.88
N ALA A 535 4.63 -10.49 8.38
CA ALA A 535 4.75 -9.66 9.59
C ALA A 535 4.05 -8.29 9.47
N GLY A 536 3.85 -7.77 8.25
CA GLY A 536 3.18 -6.49 7.99
C GLY A 536 3.88 -5.27 8.60
N VAL A 537 3.22 -4.11 8.50
CA VAL A 537 3.75 -2.80 8.98
C VAL A 537 2.68 -1.88 9.54
N GLY A 538 3.14 -0.77 10.12
CA GLY A 538 2.29 0.23 10.74
C GLY A 538 1.86 -0.19 12.14
N GLU A 539 1.08 0.67 12.78
CA GLU A 539 0.52 0.46 14.10
C GLU A 539 -0.71 -0.46 13.99
N ARG A 540 -0.53 -1.75 14.29
CA ARG A 540 -1.56 -2.79 14.26
C ARG A 540 -1.75 -3.33 15.68
N PHE A 541 -2.99 -3.66 16.03
CA PHE A 541 -3.37 -4.15 17.33
C PHE A 541 -4.22 -5.41 17.20
N PHE A 542 -4.03 -6.36 18.12
CA PHE A 542 -5.00 -7.40 18.38
C PHE A 542 -6.04 -6.88 19.39
N LEU A 543 -7.28 -6.69 18.93
CA LEU A 543 -8.41 -6.31 19.77
C LEU A 543 -9.18 -7.55 20.20
N LEU A 544 -9.28 -7.76 21.52
CA LEU A 544 -9.85 -8.96 22.15
C LEU A 544 -11.23 -8.65 22.74
N PHE A 545 -12.28 -8.77 21.94
CA PHE A 545 -13.65 -8.52 22.39
C PHE A 545 -14.16 -9.67 23.25
N ASN A 546 -14.27 -9.45 24.57
CA ASN A 546 -14.68 -10.47 25.52
C ASN A 546 -16.17 -10.85 25.31
N ILE A 547 -16.41 -12.15 25.12
CA ILE A 547 -17.75 -12.75 24.98
C ILE A 547 -18.05 -13.81 26.05
N SER A 548 -17.15 -14.02 27.02
CA SER A 548 -17.19 -15.13 27.98
C SER A 548 -18.56 -15.29 28.66
N GLU A 549 -19.11 -14.21 29.22
CA GLU A 549 -20.42 -14.26 29.89
C GLU A 549 -21.58 -14.53 28.92
N ARG A 550 -21.46 -14.10 27.65
CA ARG A 550 -22.50 -14.28 26.63
C ARG A 550 -22.63 -15.73 26.20
N ILE A 551 -21.57 -16.52 26.34
CA ILE A 551 -21.50 -17.93 25.99
C ILE A 551 -21.60 -18.86 27.22
N GLY A 552 -22.15 -18.35 28.32
CA GLY A 552 -22.44 -19.16 29.51
C GLY A 552 -21.25 -19.44 30.44
N LEU A 553 -20.10 -18.79 30.25
CA LEU A 553 -19.01 -18.85 31.25
C LEU A 553 -19.38 -18.01 32.49
N PRO A 554 -18.77 -18.29 33.67
CA PRO A 554 -19.08 -17.56 34.90
C PRO A 554 -18.96 -16.04 34.76
N ALA A 555 -19.83 -15.29 35.45
CA ALA A 555 -19.75 -13.83 35.49
C ALA A 555 -18.34 -13.36 35.92
N GLY A 556 -17.79 -12.39 35.20
CA GLY A 556 -16.43 -11.86 35.33
C GLY A 556 -15.36 -12.69 34.63
N SER A 557 -15.70 -13.74 33.87
CA SER A 557 -14.72 -14.53 33.12
C SER A 557 -14.09 -13.72 31.98
N ARG A 558 -12.79 -13.93 31.79
CA ARG A 558 -11.92 -13.27 30.81
C ARG A 558 -11.12 -14.33 30.05
N SER A 559 -11.86 -15.30 29.51
CA SER A 559 -11.29 -16.52 28.93
C SER A 559 -11.53 -16.60 27.44
N ALA A 560 -12.70 -16.20 26.95
CA ALA A 560 -13.12 -16.39 25.55
C ALA A 560 -13.39 -15.05 24.84
N TYR A 561 -12.84 -14.91 23.64
CA TYR A 561 -12.77 -13.66 22.90
C TYR A 561 -13.05 -13.84 21.41
N ILE A 562 -13.63 -12.82 20.79
CA ILE A 562 -13.48 -12.59 19.35
C ILE A 562 -12.30 -11.64 19.17
N LEU A 563 -11.24 -12.13 18.52
CA LEU A 563 -10.03 -11.37 18.21
C LEU A 563 -10.17 -10.74 16.82
N PHE A 564 -9.78 -9.47 16.70
CA PHE A 564 -9.57 -8.80 15.42
C PHE A 564 -8.14 -8.28 15.33
N GLU A 565 -7.55 -8.33 14.15
CA GLU A 565 -6.46 -7.42 13.80
C GLU A 565 -7.05 -6.06 13.41
N ALA A 566 -6.71 -5.00 14.12
CA ALA A 566 -7.19 -3.66 13.86
C ALA A 566 -6.03 -2.68 13.68
N ALA A 567 -6.15 -1.75 12.76
CA ALA A 567 -5.16 -0.70 12.53
C ALA A 567 -5.83 0.58 12.06
N GLN A 568 -5.20 1.73 12.33
CA GLN A 568 -5.52 2.94 11.60
C GLN A 568 -5.06 2.76 10.13
N PHE A 569 -6.04 2.65 9.22
CA PHE A 569 -5.80 2.37 7.81
C PHE A 569 -5.24 3.61 7.12
N ASP A 570 -5.84 4.76 7.40
CA ASP A 570 -5.39 6.08 7.00
C ASP A 570 -5.85 7.14 8.02
N THR A 571 -5.71 8.42 7.69
CA THR A 571 -6.11 9.53 8.57
C THR A 571 -7.63 9.61 8.80
N TYR A 572 -8.45 8.82 8.10
CA TYR A 572 -9.91 8.87 8.10
C TYR A 572 -10.60 7.54 8.43
N ALA A 573 -9.87 6.43 8.53
CA ALA A 573 -10.48 5.12 8.69
C ALA A 573 -9.63 4.12 9.49
N TYR A 574 -10.32 3.12 10.04
CA TYR A 574 -9.75 1.91 10.62
C TYR A 574 -9.96 0.73 9.67
N LEU A 575 -8.99 -0.18 9.64
CA LEU A 575 -9.14 -1.51 9.04
C LEU A 575 -9.26 -2.52 10.18
N PHE A 576 -10.36 -3.27 10.18
CA PHE A 576 -10.55 -4.48 10.98
C PHE A 576 -10.42 -5.67 10.04
N ASP A 577 -9.60 -6.64 10.40
CA ASP A 577 -9.30 -7.80 9.58
C ASP A 577 -9.13 -9.05 10.44
N ARG A 578 -9.17 -10.22 9.79
CA ARG A 578 -8.87 -11.53 10.38
C ARG A 578 -9.62 -11.78 11.71
N PRO A 579 -10.96 -11.80 11.73
CA PRO A 579 -11.70 -12.19 12.92
C PRO A 579 -11.42 -13.65 13.29
N HIS A 580 -11.03 -13.89 14.55
CA HIS A 580 -10.79 -15.21 15.12
C HIS A 580 -11.54 -15.42 16.42
N PHE A 581 -11.89 -16.66 16.73
CA PHE A 581 -12.29 -17.07 18.07
C PHE A 581 -11.11 -17.70 18.81
N ILE A 582 -10.85 -17.25 20.03
CA ILE A 582 -9.69 -17.70 20.83
C ILE A 582 -10.04 -17.74 22.32
N THR A 583 -9.33 -18.62 23.05
CA THR A 583 -9.24 -18.57 24.51
C THR A 583 -7.82 -18.28 24.98
N LEU A 584 -7.66 -17.39 25.96
CA LEU A 584 -6.34 -17.00 26.48
C LEU A 584 -5.85 -17.90 27.62
N ASP A 585 -6.76 -18.60 28.28
CA ASP A 585 -6.46 -19.52 29.39
C ASP A 585 -6.32 -20.99 28.93
N GLY A 586 -6.41 -21.24 27.62
CA GLY A 586 -6.38 -22.57 27.04
C GLY A 586 -7.65 -23.39 27.32
N SER A 587 -8.73 -22.75 27.77
CA SER A 587 -10.02 -23.43 27.96
C SER A 587 -10.66 -23.79 26.61
N GLU A 588 -11.40 -24.89 26.58
CA GLU A 588 -12.20 -25.32 25.44
C GLU A 588 -13.68 -25.26 25.85
N PRO A 589 -14.35 -24.09 25.70
CA PRO A 589 -15.77 -23.98 25.98
C PRO A 589 -16.59 -24.89 25.07
N GLN A 590 -17.85 -25.18 25.46
CA GLN A 590 -18.75 -25.96 24.61
C GLN A 590 -18.98 -25.24 23.27
N PRO A 591 -19.33 -25.97 22.20
CA PRO A 591 -19.60 -25.36 20.90
C PRO A 591 -20.70 -24.29 20.98
N VAL A 592 -20.43 -23.10 20.43
CA VAL A 592 -21.35 -21.95 20.44
C VAL A 592 -21.79 -21.63 19.02
N VAL A 593 -23.09 -21.43 18.80
CA VAL A 593 -23.61 -20.90 17.54
C VAL A 593 -23.40 -19.39 17.50
N LEU A 594 -22.84 -18.89 16.39
CA LEU A 594 -22.71 -17.48 16.08
C LEU A 594 -23.38 -17.21 14.72
N GLU A 595 -24.39 -16.34 14.70
CA GLU A 595 -25.01 -15.81 13.48
C GLU A 595 -24.99 -14.28 13.54
N GLY A 596 -24.58 -13.67 12.43
CA GLY A 596 -24.44 -12.22 12.24
C GLY A 596 -23.41 -11.60 13.19
N LEU A 597 -22.41 -10.93 12.63
CA LEU A 597 -21.42 -10.18 13.41
C LEU A 597 -21.31 -8.78 12.84
N ARG A 598 -21.57 -7.76 13.65
CA ARG A 598 -21.39 -6.36 13.26
C ARG A 598 -20.52 -5.62 14.26
N ILE A 599 -19.72 -4.69 13.76
CA ILE A 599 -18.86 -3.83 14.57
C ILE A 599 -19.66 -2.58 14.95
N GLY A 600 -19.88 -2.39 16.24
CA GLY A 600 -20.35 -1.15 16.84
C GLY A 600 -19.19 -0.21 17.11
N MET A 601 -19.49 1.09 16.99
CA MET A 601 -18.58 2.18 17.28
C MET A 601 -19.35 3.31 17.97
N ASN A 602 -18.81 3.85 19.06
CA ASN A 602 -19.32 5.04 19.76
C ASN A 602 -20.83 4.98 20.07
N GLY A 603 -21.26 3.88 20.68
CA GLY A 603 -22.63 3.71 21.15
C GLY A 603 -23.65 3.23 20.11
N ARG A 604 -23.26 2.98 18.85
CA ARG A 604 -24.16 2.44 17.81
C ARG A 604 -23.44 1.44 16.91
N GLU A 605 -24.19 0.73 16.08
CA GLU A 605 -23.60 -0.04 14.98
C GLU A 605 -23.03 0.89 13.92
N ALA A 606 -21.83 0.58 13.40
CA ALA A 606 -21.26 1.37 12.33
C ALA A 606 -22.13 1.25 11.07
N PRO A 607 -22.47 2.36 10.40
CA PRO A 607 -23.44 2.37 9.30
C PRO A 607 -22.90 1.72 8.01
N VAL A 608 -21.59 1.56 7.90
CA VAL A 608 -20.88 0.97 6.75
C VAL A 608 -19.75 0.09 7.23
N GLY A 609 -19.16 -0.70 6.34
CA GLY A 609 -18.02 -1.57 6.68
C GLY A 609 -18.41 -2.87 7.39
N GLN A 610 -19.67 -3.30 7.31
CA GLN A 610 -20.16 -4.49 8.02
C GLN A 610 -19.95 -5.79 7.22
N SER A 611 -18.71 -6.07 6.79
CA SER A 611 -18.36 -7.25 5.98
C SER A 611 -18.71 -8.58 6.66
N TYR A 612 -18.86 -8.60 7.99
CA TYR A 612 -19.13 -9.78 8.80
C TYR A 612 -20.62 -9.98 9.12
N ALA A 613 -21.50 -9.10 8.64
CA ALA A 613 -22.92 -9.09 9.01
C ALA A 613 -23.66 -10.39 8.71
N ASN A 614 -23.17 -11.18 7.74
CA ASN A 614 -23.76 -12.46 7.32
C ASN A 614 -22.96 -13.68 7.81
N LEU A 615 -22.08 -13.50 8.80
CA LEU A 615 -21.29 -14.59 9.35
C LEU A 615 -22.20 -15.63 10.00
N GLU A 616 -22.05 -16.90 9.63
CA GLU A 616 -22.74 -18.04 10.26
C GLU A 616 -21.68 -19.11 10.54
N GLN A 617 -21.35 -19.30 11.81
CA GLN A 617 -20.27 -20.18 12.26
C GLN A 617 -20.61 -20.87 13.58
N THR A 618 -19.98 -22.02 13.82
CA THR A 618 -19.92 -22.65 15.15
C THR A 618 -18.55 -22.39 15.75
N LEU A 619 -18.48 -21.71 16.89
CA LEU A 619 -17.26 -21.52 17.66
C LEU A 619 -16.94 -22.81 18.43
N ASP A 620 -15.91 -23.54 18.02
CA ASP A 620 -15.52 -24.83 18.60
C ASP A 620 -14.03 -25.10 18.37
N LEU A 621 -13.21 -24.78 19.37
CA LEU A 621 -11.76 -24.97 19.32
C LEU A 621 -11.34 -26.46 19.25
N ALA A 622 -12.23 -27.39 19.64
CA ALA A 622 -11.89 -28.82 19.65
C ALA A 622 -12.00 -29.46 18.26
N THR A 623 -12.81 -28.90 17.37
CA THR A 623 -13.06 -29.48 16.03
C THR A 623 -12.68 -28.56 14.87
N ALA A 624 -12.50 -27.26 15.11
CA ALA A 624 -12.07 -26.31 14.10
C ALA A 624 -10.62 -26.55 13.64
N THR A 625 -10.33 -26.12 12.41
CA THR A 625 -8.93 -25.95 11.98
C THR A 625 -8.43 -24.64 12.56
N LEU A 626 -7.42 -24.72 13.43
CA LEU A 626 -6.84 -23.56 14.09
C LEU A 626 -5.61 -23.06 13.32
N ASP A 627 -5.43 -21.75 13.30
CA ASP A 627 -4.15 -21.12 12.98
C ASP A 627 -3.50 -20.55 14.26
N GLU A 628 -2.47 -19.72 14.10
CA GLU A 628 -1.72 -19.11 15.20
C GLU A 628 -2.56 -18.15 16.06
N LEU A 629 -3.70 -17.67 15.57
CA LEU A 629 -4.62 -16.75 16.26
C LEU A 629 -5.88 -17.44 16.80
N GLY A 630 -6.06 -18.73 16.53
CA GLY A 630 -7.21 -19.53 16.98
C GLY A 630 -8.07 -20.02 15.82
N GLN A 631 -9.40 -20.05 16.01
CA GLN A 631 -10.33 -20.46 14.97
C GLN A 631 -10.63 -19.26 14.05
N PRO A 632 -10.26 -19.31 12.75
CA PRO A 632 -10.60 -18.25 11.79
C PRO A 632 -12.11 -18.22 11.53
N LEU A 633 -12.70 -17.02 11.52
CA LEU A 633 -14.13 -16.81 11.28
C LEU A 633 -14.41 -16.31 9.86
N SER A 634 -13.57 -15.42 9.34
CA SER A 634 -13.70 -14.85 8.00
C SER A 634 -12.35 -14.40 7.44
N MET A 635 -12.22 -14.39 6.12
CA MET A 635 -11.06 -13.82 5.41
C MET A 635 -11.32 -12.38 4.92
N LEU A 636 -12.51 -11.83 5.17
CA LEU A 636 -12.86 -10.47 4.74
C LEU A 636 -12.30 -9.43 5.71
N GLY A 637 -11.95 -8.26 5.18
CA GLY A 637 -11.69 -7.05 5.95
C GLY A 637 -12.91 -6.13 6.01
N ALA A 638 -12.93 -5.24 7.00
CA ALA A 638 -13.92 -4.19 7.20
C ALA A 638 -13.21 -2.85 7.38
N VAL A 639 -13.59 -1.85 6.58
CA VAL A 639 -13.10 -0.47 6.74
C VAL A 639 -14.18 0.35 7.42
N LEU A 640 -13.87 0.88 8.60
CA LEU A 640 -14.77 1.72 9.38
C LEU A 640 -14.26 3.17 9.35
N PRO A 641 -15.15 4.17 9.25
CA PRO A 641 -14.73 5.56 9.37
C PRO A 641 -14.19 5.84 10.78
N LEU A 642 -13.16 6.68 10.85
CA LEU A 642 -12.69 7.28 12.09
C LEU A 642 -13.68 8.38 12.48
N GLU A 643 -14.12 8.40 13.75
CA GLU A 643 -15.08 9.40 14.25
C GLU A 643 -14.42 10.36 15.26
N LEU A 644 -14.09 9.86 16.45
CA LEU A 644 -13.50 10.64 17.55
C LEU A 644 -11.96 10.56 17.57
N GLY A 645 -11.39 9.56 16.89
CA GLY A 645 -9.94 9.32 16.81
C GLY A 645 -9.49 8.09 17.62
N PRO A 646 -8.29 7.55 17.34
CA PRO A 646 -7.87 6.21 17.79
C PRO A 646 -7.81 6.02 19.30
N ASP A 647 -7.57 7.11 20.04
CA ASP A 647 -7.51 7.08 21.51
C ASP A 647 -8.90 7.09 22.18
N THR A 648 -9.95 7.46 21.44
CA THR A 648 -11.29 7.74 21.99
C THR A 648 -12.39 6.90 21.34
N ASP A 649 -12.25 6.54 20.06
CA ASP A 649 -13.19 5.67 19.36
C ASP A 649 -13.29 4.33 20.10
N GLU A 650 -14.49 4.06 20.59
CA GLU A 650 -14.82 2.84 21.31
C GLU A 650 -15.51 1.87 20.37
N PHE A 651 -14.96 0.66 20.25
CA PHE A 651 -15.49 -0.42 19.44
C PHE A 651 -16.13 -1.50 20.31
N PHE A 652 -17.16 -2.15 19.78
CA PHE A 652 -17.77 -3.34 20.36
C PHE A 652 -18.35 -4.22 19.26
N LEU A 653 -18.68 -5.47 19.56
CA LEU A 653 -19.34 -6.36 18.61
C LEU A 653 -20.80 -6.55 18.97
N THR A 654 -21.61 -6.79 17.95
CA THR A 654 -23.03 -7.12 18.09
C THR A 654 -23.37 -8.38 17.28
N PHE A 655 -24.36 -9.13 17.76
CA PHE A 655 -24.70 -10.45 17.21
C PHE A 655 -26.20 -10.59 16.92
N ASP A 656 -26.54 -11.38 15.89
CA ASP A 656 -27.94 -11.72 15.57
C ASP A 656 -28.36 -12.94 16.40
N ASN A 657 -27.45 -13.91 16.54
CA ASN A 657 -27.57 -15.05 17.44
C ASN A 657 -26.20 -15.35 18.07
N LEU A 658 -26.15 -15.42 19.40
CA LEU A 658 -24.97 -15.90 20.12
C LEU A 658 -25.42 -16.86 21.22
N ASP A 659 -25.04 -18.12 21.09
CA ASP A 659 -25.40 -19.21 22.01
C ASP A 659 -26.91 -19.35 22.28
N GLY A 660 -27.73 -19.12 21.24
CA GLY A 660 -29.19 -19.21 21.32
C GLY A 660 -29.88 -17.98 21.91
N ILE A 661 -29.13 -16.94 22.29
CA ILE A 661 -29.68 -15.61 22.54
C ILE A 661 -29.83 -14.92 21.19
N VAL A 662 -31.05 -14.52 20.83
CA VAL A 662 -31.36 -13.99 19.49
C VAL A 662 -31.79 -12.53 19.56
N PHE A 663 -31.21 -11.71 18.70
CA PHE A 663 -31.66 -10.35 18.40
C PHE A 663 -32.21 -10.32 16.96
N ASN A 664 -33.52 -10.10 16.84
CA ASN A 664 -34.16 -10.01 15.54
C ASN A 664 -33.94 -8.63 14.93
N ARG A 665 -32.94 -8.51 14.07
CA ARG A 665 -32.66 -7.28 13.33
C ARG A 665 -33.81 -6.96 12.39
N GLU A 666 -34.15 -5.69 12.33
CA GLU A 666 -35.04 -5.21 11.28
C GLU A 666 -34.32 -5.44 9.94
N GLN A 667 -34.98 -6.15 9.02
CA GLN A 667 -34.39 -6.46 7.73
C GLN A 667 -34.08 -5.13 7.02
N ASP A 668 -32.82 -4.93 6.60
CA ASP A 668 -32.49 -3.78 5.77
C ASP A 668 -33.51 -3.70 4.64
N PRO A 669 -34.07 -2.50 4.35
CA PRO A 669 -35.03 -2.37 3.28
C PRO A 669 -34.39 -2.98 2.04
N MET A 670 -35.01 -4.04 1.52
CA MET A 670 -34.57 -4.61 0.25
C MET A 670 -34.44 -3.45 -0.72
N LEU A 671 -33.32 -3.38 -1.44
CA LEU A 671 -33.15 -2.41 -2.51
C LEU A 671 -34.39 -2.47 -3.40
N GLU A 672 -35.29 -1.51 -3.22
CA GLU A 672 -36.31 -1.25 -4.21
C GLU A 672 -35.52 -0.82 -5.43
N GLN A 673 -35.71 -1.52 -6.54
CA GLN A 673 -35.23 -1.06 -7.83
C GLN A 673 -35.97 0.26 -8.09
N ALA A 674 -35.37 1.36 -7.67
CA ALA A 674 -35.85 2.67 -8.03
C ALA A 674 -35.74 2.73 -9.54
N ASP A 675 -36.87 2.99 -10.21
CA ASP A 675 -36.88 3.47 -11.58
C ASP A 675 -36.11 4.80 -11.56
N PHE A 676 -34.79 4.74 -11.70
CA PHE A 676 -33.94 5.91 -11.77
C PHE A 676 -34.28 6.63 -13.08
N ILE A 677 -35.18 7.60 -12.98
CA ILE A 677 -35.38 8.58 -14.04
C ILE A 677 -34.31 9.65 -13.82
N ALA A 678 -33.19 9.51 -14.53
CA ALA A 678 -32.11 10.49 -14.54
C ALA A 678 -32.66 11.92 -14.68
N SER A 679 -32.14 12.86 -13.89
CA SER A 679 -32.43 14.28 -14.09
C SER A 679 -32.00 14.73 -15.49
N ALA A 680 -32.50 15.86 -15.98
CA ALA A 680 -32.09 16.38 -17.29
C ALA A 680 -30.58 16.65 -17.41
N GLU A 681 -29.90 16.85 -16.28
CA GLU A 681 -28.45 17.08 -16.19
C GLU A 681 -27.64 15.77 -16.10
N GLU A 682 -28.25 14.67 -15.66
CA GLU A 682 -27.65 13.34 -15.57
C GLU A 682 -27.97 12.44 -16.76
N ARG A 683 -28.93 12.85 -17.60
CA ARG A 683 -29.28 12.11 -18.82
C ARG A 683 -28.07 12.02 -19.73
N ARG A 684 -27.55 10.81 -19.90
CA ARG A 684 -26.63 10.48 -20.98
C ARG A 684 -27.45 10.10 -22.21
N PRO A 685 -26.92 10.25 -23.42
CA PRO A 685 -27.57 9.73 -24.62
C PRO A 685 -27.79 8.21 -24.48
N ASP A 686 -29.00 7.74 -24.80
CA ASP A 686 -29.31 6.29 -24.87
C ASP A 686 -28.64 5.61 -26.08
N ILE A 687 -27.89 6.37 -26.88
CA ILE A 687 -27.25 5.96 -28.14
C ILE A 687 -25.77 6.32 -28.03
N GLY A 688 -24.90 5.33 -28.23
CA GLY A 688 -23.45 5.47 -28.21
C GLY A 688 -22.81 5.27 -29.59
N VAL A 689 -21.49 5.48 -29.66
CA VAL A 689 -20.66 5.06 -30.80
C VAL A 689 -19.62 4.08 -30.29
N ARG A 690 -19.43 2.99 -31.00
CA ARG A 690 -18.40 1.99 -30.71
C ARG A 690 -17.02 2.62 -30.57
N THR A 691 -16.29 2.15 -29.58
CA THR A 691 -14.88 2.46 -29.33
C THR A 691 -13.97 1.86 -30.41
N PHE A 692 -12.71 2.29 -30.45
CA PHE A 692 -11.73 1.79 -31.42
C PHE A 692 -11.58 0.25 -31.39
N ASP A 693 -11.62 -0.37 -30.20
CA ASP A 693 -11.51 -1.84 -30.08
C ASP A 693 -12.79 -2.54 -30.57
N GLU A 694 -13.96 -1.95 -30.33
CA GLU A 694 -15.23 -2.50 -30.80
C GLU A 694 -15.41 -2.32 -32.32
N ILE A 695 -14.95 -1.22 -32.90
CA ILE A 695 -14.91 -1.00 -34.35
C ILE A 695 -14.01 -2.05 -35.01
N ASP A 696 -12.81 -2.27 -34.45
CA ASP A 696 -11.87 -3.29 -34.91
C ASP A 696 -12.50 -4.69 -34.87
N ALA A 697 -13.06 -5.07 -33.72
CA ALA A 697 -13.73 -6.36 -33.54
C ALA A 697 -14.90 -6.53 -34.52
N THR A 698 -15.69 -5.48 -34.76
CA THR A 698 -16.80 -5.48 -35.71
C THR A 698 -16.31 -5.71 -37.14
N TYR A 699 -15.28 -4.98 -37.57
CA TYR A 699 -14.74 -5.12 -38.93
C TYR A 699 -14.11 -6.48 -39.14
N ALA A 700 -13.39 -6.99 -38.14
CA ALA A 700 -12.83 -8.34 -38.16
C ALA A 700 -13.93 -9.41 -38.26
N ALA A 701 -15.02 -9.27 -37.50
CA ALA A 701 -16.14 -10.21 -37.52
C ALA A 701 -16.88 -10.20 -38.87
N ILE A 702 -17.15 -9.02 -39.44
CA ILE A 702 -17.81 -8.88 -40.74
C ILE A 702 -16.93 -9.48 -41.85
N THR A 703 -15.67 -9.05 -41.91
CA THR A 703 -14.76 -9.39 -43.03
C THR A 703 -14.13 -10.77 -42.93
N GLY A 704 -14.06 -11.33 -41.72
CA GLY A 704 -13.27 -12.53 -41.40
C GLY A 704 -11.77 -12.29 -41.42
N ILE A 705 -11.31 -11.02 -41.44
CA ILE A 705 -9.91 -10.65 -41.43
C ILE A 705 -9.46 -10.48 -39.97
N ASN A 706 -8.39 -11.17 -39.60
CA ASN A 706 -7.74 -10.97 -38.32
C ASN A 706 -6.52 -10.05 -38.52
N ARG A 707 -6.60 -8.80 -38.01
CA ARG A 707 -5.57 -7.76 -38.23
C ARG A 707 -4.16 -8.18 -37.84
N VAL A 708 -4.00 -8.92 -36.73
CA VAL A 708 -2.67 -9.29 -36.21
C VAL A 708 -2.02 -10.42 -37.02
N THR A 709 -2.80 -11.15 -37.82
CA THR A 709 -2.31 -12.28 -38.63
C THR A 709 -2.31 -12.02 -40.12
N PHE A 710 -3.09 -11.06 -40.61
CA PHE A 710 -3.16 -10.74 -42.03
C PHE A 710 -1.91 -10.00 -42.49
N GLN A 711 -1.20 -10.58 -43.46
CA GLN A 711 0.05 -10.05 -44.00
C GLN A 711 0.01 -9.96 -45.53
N ARG A 712 0.66 -8.94 -46.07
CA ARG A 712 1.00 -8.85 -47.51
C ARG A 712 2.51 -8.73 -47.63
N GLY A 713 3.17 -9.84 -47.94
CA GLY A 713 4.64 -9.89 -47.88
C GLY A 713 5.14 -9.84 -46.44
N ILE A 714 5.87 -8.80 -46.08
CA ILE A 714 6.38 -8.58 -44.71
C ILE A 714 5.56 -7.53 -43.92
N GLU A 715 4.60 -6.88 -44.57
CA GLU A 715 3.80 -5.79 -44.00
C GLU A 715 2.50 -6.35 -43.38
N PHE A 716 2.04 -5.71 -42.32
CA PHE A 716 0.76 -6.00 -41.65
C PHE A 716 -0.19 -4.82 -41.86
N PRO A 717 -0.72 -4.61 -43.08
CA PRO A 717 -1.30 -3.32 -43.46
C PRO A 717 -2.56 -2.96 -42.65
N VAL A 718 -3.33 -3.96 -42.19
CA VAL A 718 -4.50 -3.72 -41.32
C VAL A 718 -4.07 -3.35 -39.90
N GLU A 719 -3.06 -4.02 -39.34
CA GLU A 719 -2.51 -3.72 -38.01
C GLU A 719 -1.86 -2.35 -37.98
N GLU A 720 -0.99 -2.05 -38.94
CA GLU A 720 -0.28 -0.78 -39.03
C GLU A 720 -1.26 0.38 -39.16
N THR A 721 -2.27 0.25 -40.02
CA THR A 721 -3.35 1.25 -40.16
C THR A 721 -4.16 1.42 -38.88
N PHE A 722 -4.48 0.33 -38.17
CA PHE A 722 -5.19 0.43 -36.89
C PHE A 722 -4.37 1.18 -35.85
N GLN A 723 -3.07 0.88 -35.70
CA GLN A 723 -2.21 1.56 -34.74
C GLN A 723 -2.04 3.05 -35.05
N GLU A 724 -1.92 3.41 -36.33
CA GLU A 724 -1.85 4.81 -36.76
C GLU A 724 -3.15 5.58 -36.46
N LEU A 725 -4.31 4.94 -36.65
CA LEU A 725 -5.61 5.59 -36.55
C LEU A 725 -6.25 5.51 -35.16
N ARG A 726 -5.72 4.66 -34.26
CA ARG A 726 -6.31 4.40 -32.93
C ARG A 726 -6.59 5.67 -32.14
N GLN A 727 -5.66 6.63 -32.14
CA GLN A 727 -5.83 7.91 -31.44
C GLN A 727 -6.87 8.84 -32.09
N SER A 728 -7.24 8.57 -33.34
CA SER A 728 -8.23 9.31 -34.12
C SER A 728 -9.58 8.57 -34.21
N LEU A 729 -9.77 7.49 -33.44
CA LEU A 729 -11.02 6.74 -33.32
C LEU A 729 -11.68 7.00 -31.95
N PRO A 730 -13.01 6.78 -31.81
CA PRO A 730 -13.70 6.98 -30.54
C PRO A 730 -13.09 6.14 -29.41
N ALA A 731 -12.87 6.76 -28.24
CA ALA A 731 -12.32 6.10 -27.05
C ALA A 731 -13.38 5.78 -25.97
N VAL A 732 -14.59 6.34 -26.11
CA VAL A 732 -15.71 6.17 -25.18
C VAL A 732 -17.00 5.98 -25.96
N GLU A 733 -17.95 5.26 -25.35
CA GLU A 733 -19.24 4.91 -25.95
C GLU A 733 -20.27 6.05 -25.85
N ASP A 734 -19.89 7.26 -26.29
CA ASP A 734 -20.73 8.45 -26.20
C ASP A 734 -20.87 9.13 -27.57
N ILE A 735 -22.11 9.29 -28.03
CA ILE A 735 -22.41 9.98 -29.29
C ILE A 735 -21.99 11.46 -29.25
N GLU A 736 -21.96 12.09 -28.08
CA GLU A 736 -21.51 13.48 -27.91
C GLU A 736 -19.99 13.62 -28.04
N ALA A 737 -19.24 12.53 -27.85
CA ALA A 737 -17.79 12.49 -28.04
C ALA A 737 -17.39 12.28 -29.52
N PHE A 738 -18.35 12.08 -30.42
CA PHE A 738 -18.06 11.84 -31.84
C PHE A 738 -17.65 13.13 -32.57
N VAL A 739 -16.41 13.19 -33.03
CA VAL A 739 -15.84 14.35 -33.74
C VAL A 739 -15.53 14.03 -35.21
N SER A 740 -15.32 15.07 -36.02
CA SER A 740 -15.10 14.93 -37.47
C SER A 740 -13.84 14.14 -37.84
N SER A 741 -12.82 14.09 -36.97
CA SER A 741 -11.63 13.26 -37.20
C SER A 741 -11.95 11.77 -37.21
N HIS A 742 -12.94 11.33 -36.42
CA HIS A 742 -13.37 9.93 -36.37
C HIS A 742 -13.88 9.46 -37.72
N GLN A 743 -14.62 10.31 -38.46
CA GLN A 743 -15.17 9.96 -39.77
C GLN A 743 -14.08 9.56 -40.78
N VAL A 744 -12.94 10.25 -40.75
CA VAL A 744 -11.83 9.98 -41.66
C VAL A 744 -11.11 8.69 -41.26
N ALA A 745 -10.83 8.52 -39.97
CA ALA A 745 -10.17 7.34 -39.44
C ALA A 745 -11.00 6.06 -39.66
N ILE A 746 -12.31 6.13 -39.42
CA ILE A 746 -13.26 5.04 -39.68
C ILE A 746 -13.25 4.64 -41.16
N ALA A 747 -13.31 5.61 -42.07
CA ALA A 747 -13.29 5.33 -43.50
C ALA A 747 -11.97 4.68 -43.94
N GLN A 748 -10.84 5.15 -43.43
CA GLN A 748 -9.53 4.59 -43.75
C GLN A 748 -9.37 3.16 -43.24
N LEU A 749 -9.79 2.90 -41.99
CA LEU A 749 -9.77 1.56 -41.42
C LEU A 749 -10.71 0.59 -42.17
N ALA A 750 -11.92 1.04 -42.51
CA ALA A 750 -12.88 0.28 -43.30
C ALA A 750 -12.33 -0.08 -44.69
N ILE A 751 -11.68 0.87 -45.38
CA ILE A 751 -11.01 0.62 -46.66
C ILE A 751 -9.95 -0.47 -46.51
N GLN A 752 -9.15 -0.43 -45.44
CA GLN A 752 -8.05 -1.38 -45.25
C GLN A 752 -8.55 -2.80 -44.94
N TYR A 753 -9.60 -2.93 -44.13
CA TYR A 753 -10.28 -4.21 -43.88
C TYR A 753 -10.95 -4.77 -45.15
N CYS A 754 -11.58 -3.92 -45.94
CA CYS A 754 -12.20 -4.31 -47.21
C CYS A 754 -11.17 -4.65 -48.30
N ASP A 755 -10.02 -3.97 -48.33
CA ASP A 755 -8.89 -4.34 -49.19
C ASP A 755 -8.46 -5.77 -48.88
N ALA A 756 -8.19 -6.07 -47.59
CA ALA A 756 -7.81 -7.41 -47.17
C ALA A 756 -8.86 -8.46 -47.58
N ALA A 757 -10.15 -8.21 -47.28
CA ALA A 757 -11.25 -9.15 -47.57
C ALA A 757 -11.46 -9.43 -49.06
N VAL A 758 -11.35 -8.42 -49.92
CA VAL A 758 -11.48 -8.56 -51.39
C VAL A 758 -10.30 -9.34 -51.96
N GLU A 759 -9.10 -9.11 -51.45
CA GLU A 759 -7.88 -9.73 -51.95
C GLU A 759 -7.76 -11.20 -51.53
N THR A 760 -8.27 -11.56 -50.36
CA THR A 760 -8.36 -12.96 -49.89
C THR A 760 -9.64 -13.67 -50.31
N ASN A 761 -10.62 -12.93 -50.84
CA ASN A 761 -11.96 -13.40 -51.13
C ASN A 761 -12.61 -14.18 -49.96
N THR A 762 -12.52 -13.63 -48.75
CA THR A 762 -13.05 -14.29 -47.53
C THR A 762 -14.58 -14.27 -47.45
N MET A 763 -15.24 -13.36 -48.17
CA MET A 763 -16.69 -13.14 -48.06
C MET A 763 -17.50 -13.52 -49.31
N TRP A 764 -16.89 -13.61 -50.50
CA TRP A 764 -17.63 -13.65 -51.76
C TRP A 764 -17.28 -14.86 -52.64
N PRO A 765 -17.65 -16.08 -52.23
CA PRO A 765 -17.27 -17.31 -52.92
C PRO A 765 -17.81 -17.43 -54.36
N GLY A 766 -18.83 -16.65 -54.72
CA GLY A 766 -19.48 -16.67 -56.04
C GLY A 766 -19.26 -15.43 -56.91
N PHE A 767 -18.46 -14.46 -56.45
CA PHE A 767 -18.22 -13.21 -57.18
C PHE A 767 -16.91 -13.27 -57.97
N ASP A 768 -16.96 -12.95 -59.27
CA ASP A 768 -15.79 -12.93 -60.15
C ASP A 768 -15.10 -11.56 -60.11
N PHE A 769 -14.07 -11.45 -59.27
CA PHE A 769 -13.25 -10.24 -59.14
C PHE A 769 -12.36 -9.95 -60.35
N ASP A 770 -12.16 -10.92 -61.24
CA ASP A 770 -11.26 -10.79 -62.40
C ASP A 770 -12.03 -10.46 -63.69
N ALA A 771 -13.37 -10.57 -63.67
CA ALA A 771 -14.24 -10.08 -64.74
C ALA A 771 -14.19 -8.55 -64.86
N ALA A 772 -14.47 -8.03 -66.06
CA ALA A 772 -14.59 -6.59 -66.27
C ALA A 772 -15.72 -5.98 -65.41
N PRO A 773 -15.61 -4.74 -64.91
CA PRO A 773 -16.57 -4.18 -63.95
C PRO A 773 -18.03 -4.26 -64.39
N GLY A 774 -18.34 -3.96 -65.65
CA GLY A 774 -19.70 -4.03 -66.18
C GLY A 774 -20.27 -5.45 -66.29
N VAL A 775 -19.43 -6.48 -66.25
CA VAL A 775 -19.83 -7.90 -66.22
C VAL A 775 -19.98 -8.36 -64.76
N ALA A 776 -18.97 -8.08 -63.91
CA ALA A 776 -18.97 -8.45 -62.50
C ALA A 776 -20.14 -7.81 -61.73
N PHE A 777 -20.40 -6.53 -61.96
CA PHE A 777 -21.48 -5.78 -61.34
C PHE A 777 -22.73 -5.62 -62.23
N SER A 778 -22.93 -6.52 -63.19
CA SER A 778 -24.17 -6.56 -63.99
C SER A 778 -25.40 -6.80 -63.09
N ALA A 779 -26.60 -6.51 -63.61
CA ALA A 779 -27.85 -6.75 -62.88
C ALA A 779 -28.01 -8.21 -62.40
N ALA A 780 -27.43 -9.17 -63.11
CA ALA A 780 -27.51 -10.58 -62.75
C ALA A 780 -26.47 -11.01 -61.69
N ASN A 781 -25.37 -10.26 -61.53
CA ASN A 781 -24.21 -10.71 -60.77
C ASN A 781 -23.98 -9.90 -59.49
N ARG A 782 -24.39 -8.63 -59.44
CA ARG A 782 -24.11 -7.72 -58.30
C ARG A 782 -24.65 -8.22 -56.95
N GLU A 783 -25.73 -9.00 -56.95
CA GLU A 783 -26.33 -9.58 -55.73
C GLU A 783 -25.37 -10.53 -55.01
N SER A 784 -24.56 -11.30 -55.75
CA SER A 784 -23.56 -12.19 -55.16
C SER A 784 -22.46 -11.46 -54.39
N PHE A 785 -22.35 -10.14 -54.57
CA PHE A 785 -21.47 -9.26 -53.82
C PHE A 785 -22.18 -8.57 -52.64
N VAL A 786 -23.35 -7.97 -52.87
CA VAL A 786 -24.02 -7.18 -51.83
C VAL A 786 -24.78 -8.01 -50.79
N GLU A 787 -25.31 -9.18 -51.16
CA GLU A 787 -26.07 -10.03 -50.21
C GLU A 787 -25.22 -10.42 -49.00
N PRO A 788 -24.01 -11.01 -49.16
CA PRO A 788 -23.23 -11.45 -48.00
C PRO A 788 -22.68 -10.27 -47.18
N LEU A 789 -22.46 -9.12 -47.84
CA LEU A 789 -21.97 -7.92 -47.19
C LEU A 789 -23.05 -7.29 -46.29
N ILE A 790 -24.28 -7.14 -46.79
CA ILE A 790 -25.40 -6.58 -46.01
C ILE A 790 -25.76 -7.55 -44.88
N GLU A 791 -25.83 -8.85 -45.15
CA GLU A 791 -26.17 -9.85 -44.14
C GLU A 791 -25.21 -9.82 -42.95
N ARG A 792 -23.90 -9.72 -43.20
CA ARG A 792 -22.91 -9.66 -42.12
C ARG A 792 -22.85 -8.32 -41.40
N ALA A 793 -23.05 -7.21 -42.10
CA ALA A 793 -22.94 -5.88 -41.51
C ALA A 793 -24.22 -5.45 -40.77
N VAL A 794 -25.39 -5.78 -41.30
CA VAL A 794 -26.70 -5.40 -40.74
C VAL A 794 -27.30 -6.52 -39.87
N GLY A 795 -26.84 -7.76 -40.05
CA GLY A 795 -27.30 -8.94 -39.30
C GLY A 795 -28.54 -9.62 -39.87
N HIS A 796 -29.02 -9.21 -41.05
CA HIS A 796 -30.13 -9.86 -41.75
C HIS A 796 -30.02 -9.73 -43.28
N SER A 797 -30.65 -10.66 -44.00
CA SER A 797 -30.54 -10.85 -45.45
C SER A 797 -31.86 -10.54 -46.16
N SER A 798 -31.89 -10.70 -47.49
CA SER A 798 -33.11 -10.51 -48.28
C SER A 798 -34.25 -11.48 -47.90
N THR A 799 -33.95 -12.55 -47.14
CA THR A 799 -34.88 -13.62 -46.79
C THR A 799 -35.07 -13.83 -45.29
N SER A 800 -34.33 -13.14 -44.43
CA SER A 800 -34.43 -13.27 -42.97
C SER A 800 -35.25 -12.16 -42.32
N ALA A 801 -35.61 -12.34 -41.05
CA ALA A 801 -36.42 -11.38 -40.31
C ALA A 801 -35.62 -10.09 -40.02
N PRO A 802 -36.18 -8.89 -40.28
CA PRO A 802 -35.49 -7.64 -39.98
C PRO A 802 -35.21 -7.47 -38.48
N ILE A 803 -34.05 -6.90 -38.16
CA ILE A 803 -33.69 -6.48 -36.80
C ILE A 803 -34.21 -5.05 -36.59
N GLY A 804 -35.11 -4.85 -35.63
CA GLY A 804 -35.81 -3.57 -35.45
C GLY A 804 -34.92 -2.37 -35.11
N SER A 805 -33.70 -2.60 -34.61
CA SER A 805 -32.69 -1.58 -34.32
C SER A 805 -31.69 -1.34 -35.46
N GLN A 806 -31.86 -1.99 -36.61
CA GLN A 806 -30.97 -1.90 -37.77
C GLN A 806 -31.74 -1.46 -39.02
N PRO A 807 -31.08 -0.87 -40.04
CA PRO A 807 -31.76 -0.49 -41.28
C PRO A 807 -32.34 -1.70 -42.02
N ALA A 808 -33.38 -1.47 -42.81
CA ALA A 808 -33.97 -2.54 -43.61
C ALA A 808 -33.01 -2.95 -44.74
N TYR A 809 -32.98 -4.25 -45.06
CA TYR A 809 -32.13 -4.81 -46.12
C TYR A 809 -32.42 -4.10 -47.45
N THR A 810 -33.69 -3.84 -47.74
CA THR A 810 -34.14 -3.17 -48.97
C THR A 810 -33.64 -1.74 -49.10
N GLU A 811 -33.42 -1.03 -47.98
CA GLU A 811 -32.91 0.35 -47.99
C GLU A 811 -31.40 0.36 -48.24
N VAL A 812 -30.66 -0.51 -47.56
CA VAL A 812 -29.21 -0.65 -47.78
C VAL A 812 -28.93 -1.16 -49.20
N TYR A 813 -29.68 -2.16 -49.66
CA TYR A 813 -29.59 -2.66 -51.04
C TYR A 813 -29.93 -1.58 -52.07
N ALA A 814 -30.92 -0.72 -51.77
CA ALA A 814 -31.27 0.39 -52.64
C ALA A 814 -30.08 1.32 -52.87
N GLU A 815 -29.38 1.71 -51.81
CA GLU A 815 -28.22 2.60 -51.89
C GLU A 815 -26.99 1.94 -52.52
N LEU A 816 -26.80 0.63 -52.34
CA LEU A 816 -25.62 -0.06 -52.85
C LEU A 816 -25.77 -0.56 -54.30
N ALA A 817 -26.90 -1.19 -54.64
CA ALA A 817 -27.01 -2.03 -55.83
C ALA A 817 -28.31 -1.93 -56.64
N SER A 818 -29.36 -1.23 -56.17
CA SER A 818 -30.68 -1.28 -56.83
C SER A 818 -30.65 -0.88 -58.30
N PHE A 819 -31.15 -1.76 -59.16
CA PHE A 819 -31.16 -1.52 -60.59
C PHE A 819 -32.53 -0.99 -61.04
N VAL A 820 -32.63 0.31 -61.36
CA VAL A 820 -33.83 0.89 -61.99
C VAL A 820 -33.59 1.04 -63.49
N ALA A 821 -34.37 0.31 -64.30
CA ALA A 821 -34.18 0.20 -65.74
C ALA A 821 -34.78 1.36 -66.57
N ASP A 822 -35.05 2.52 -65.98
CA ASP A 822 -35.87 3.60 -66.56
C ASP A 822 -35.10 4.93 -66.61
N GLY A 823 -35.10 5.56 -67.79
CA GLY A 823 -34.23 6.68 -68.17
C GLY A 823 -34.57 8.06 -67.57
N SER A 824 -34.60 8.19 -66.24
CA SER A 824 -34.86 9.46 -65.55
C SER A 824 -33.66 10.14 -64.87
N GLY A 825 -32.43 9.66 -65.07
CA GLY A 825 -31.24 10.53 -65.10
C GLY A 825 -30.60 10.95 -63.76
N ARG A 826 -30.61 10.08 -62.74
CA ARG A 826 -29.55 10.04 -61.70
C ARG A 826 -29.14 8.58 -61.46
N PRO A 827 -27.84 8.25 -61.28
CA PRO A 827 -27.44 6.88 -60.96
C PRO A 827 -27.87 6.57 -59.52
N GLU A 828 -28.87 5.68 -59.36
CA GLU A 828 -29.62 5.53 -58.10
C GLU A 828 -28.90 4.75 -57.00
N ASN A 829 -27.74 4.13 -57.27
CA ASN A 829 -26.97 3.37 -56.28
C ASN A 829 -25.44 3.56 -56.45
N LEU A 830 -24.66 3.13 -55.46
CA LEU A 830 -23.20 3.29 -55.41
C LEU A 830 -22.49 2.54 -56.54
N ILE A 831 -22.90 1.30 -56.85
CA ILE A 831 -22.28 0.49 -57.89
C ILE A 831 -22.40 1.16 -59.27
N ASP A 832 -23.60 1.64 -59.63
CA ASP A 832 -23.82 2.28 -60.93
C ASP A 832 -23.14 3.67 -61.00
N ARG A 833 -23.02 4.38 -59.86
CA ARG A 833 -22.17 5.57 -59.75
C ARG A 833 -20.72 5.25 -60.07
N LEU A 834 -20.14 4.21 -59.46
CA LEU A 834 -18.76 3.79 -59.72
C LEU A 834 -18.55 3.31 -61.17
N LEU A 835 -19.52 2.59 -61.75
CA LEU A 835 -19.48 2.16 -63.16
C LEU A 835 -19.49 3.34 -64.13
N SER A 836 -20.24 4.40 -63.81
CA SER A 836 -20.37 5.59 -64.67
C SER A 836 -19.10 6.46 -64.71
N VAL A 837 -18.32 6.46 -63.64
CA VAL A 837 -17.08 7.24 -63.53
C VAL A 837 -15.91 6.54 -64.25
N GLY A 838 -15.99 5.21 -64.45
CA GLY A 838 -15.08 4.44 -65.32
C GLY A 838 -13.61 4.40 -64.87
N ALA A 839 -13.31 4.76 -63.62
CA ALA A 839 -11.95 5.04 -63.15
C ALA A 839 -11.28 3.93 -62.32
N SER A 840 -11.97 2.83 -62.01
CA SER A 840 -11.46 1.74 -61.16
C SER A 840 -11.75 0.35 -61.74
N ASP A 841 -10.87 -0.61 -61.47
CA ASP A 841 -11.11 -2.03 -61.76
C ASP A 841 -12.15 -2.66 -60.81
N THR A 842 -12.53 -3.90 -61.06
CA THR A 842 -13.58 -4.61 -60.30
C THR A 842 -13.24 -4.72 -58.82
N ARG A 843 -11.96 -4.95 -58.48
CA ARG A 843 -11.47 -5.02 -57.10
C ARG A 843 -11.53 -3.66 -56.40
N GLY A 844 -11.13 -2.58 -57.06
CA GLY A 844 -11.24 -1.22 -56.53
C GLY A 844 -12.69 -0.81 -56.27
N MET A 845 -13.60 -1.19 -57.17
CA MET A 845 -15.04 -0.97 -56.96
C MET A 845 -15.58 -1.77 -55.77
N ALA A 846 -15.23 -3.05 -55.68
CA ALA A 846 -15.62 -3.90 -54.55
C ALA A 846 -15.14 -3.35 -53.20
N LYS A 847 -13.88 -2.89 -53.12
CA LYS A 847 -13.32 -2.27 -51.92
C LYS A 847 -14.10 -1.02 -51.52
N GLY A 848 -14.43 -0.16 -52.48
CA GLY A 848 -15.22 1.05 -52.23
C GLY A 848 -16.63 0.77 -51.74
N VAL A 849 -17.32 -0.21 -52.35
CA VAL A 849 -18.68 -0.62 -51.92
C VAL A 849 -18.66 -1.28 -50.54
N CYS A 850 -17.68 -2.15 -50.28
CA CYS A 850 -17.48 -2.76 -48.96
C CYS A 850 -17.21 -1.69 -47.89
N ALA A 851 -16.29 -0.75 -48.17
CA ALA A 851 -15.90 0.28 -47.20
C ALA A 851 -17.05 1.25 -46.89
N ALA A 852 -17.95 1.49 -47.85
CA ALA A 852 -19.14 2.30 -47.61
C ALA A 852 -20.12 1.65 -46.61
N VAL A 853 -20.17 0.32 -46.57
CA VAL A 853 -21.00 -0.43 -45.61
C VAL A 853 -20.33 -0.52 -44.24
N LEU A 854 -19.04 -0.85 -44.22
CA LEU A 854 -18.26 -0.89 -42.96
C LEU A 854 -18.09 0.50 -42.33
N GLY A 855 -18.01 1.58 -43.11
CA GLY A 855 -17.91 2.94 -42.58
C GLY A 855 -19.26 3.53 -42.15
N SER A 856 -20.35 2.75 -42.16
CA SER A 856 -21.71 3.25 -41.92
C SER A 856 -22.15 3.14 -40.46
N ALA A 857 -23.16 3.94 -40.10
CA ALA A 857 -23.74 3.95 -38.75
C ALA A 857 -24.18 2.56 -38.26
N THR A 858 -24.62 1.67 -39.15
CA THR A 858 -24.98 0.27 -38.87
C THR A 858 -23.91 -0.47 -38.05
N THR A 859 -22.64 -0.18 -38.32
CA THR A 859 -21.49 -0.86 -37.71
C THR A 859 -20.81 -0.04 -36.62
N LEU A 860 -21.29 1.19 -36.37
CA LEU A 860 -20.62 2.17 -35.52
C LEU A 860 -21.49 2.63 -34.36
N VAL A 861 -22.81 2.73 -34.54
CA VAL A 861 -23.75 3.21 -33.52
C VAL A 861 -24.30 2.03 -32.74
N GLN A 862 -24.39 2.16 -31.42
CA GLN A 862 -24.93 1.12 -30.53
C GLN A 862 -25.91 1.67 -29.50
#